data_AF-A0A3M7N1G2-F1
#
_entry.id   AF-A0A3M7N1G2-F1
#
_cell.length_a   1.000
_cell.length_b   1.000
_cell.length_c   1.000
_cell.angle_alpha   90.00
_cell.angle_beta   90.00
_cell.angle_gamma   90.00
#
_symmetry.space_group_name_H-M   'P 1'
#
loop_
_entity.id
_entity.type
_entity.pdbx_description
1 polymer ?
#
loop_
_entity_poly.entity_id
_entity_poly.type
_entity_poly.pdbx_seq_one_letter_code
_entity_poly.pdbx_strand_id
1 'polypeptide(L)'
;MDSPIPHFPVPVQEKPILDQLLLVRDKLLLLKQDKSTYVKSQDVIPLYDTVIEQVQQLNNVRGPDHLVQNRVDHVLDDCLQLISLFFMAIGRNNEAPALYSMTSTITRLCEHLKEATFYSTKDLDTLTHTLAKMEKTLGIGKDKYSPYLLTRIQYRLEICQTLLNELRDFLSTLGPDTLPIWEKLVALLRSLAALSMRSKYSRKDLNELRSKLQDIQDRIQSTEVATGQERLGPLLERCLYMVQETESRNGKIDERFNEVFNKLSEIRNHLERLSMTQAWSLREPDLFMWQRSLDRIDDSRRDGNFFDAEGKPADLYTQRILLYLLRRSYAYIYQLLIASEPVSEALLPVYNQLLTLRRCLVEVKKAGGVSNPRELYPYSMKLNSIDNMRVDGKFQVGSDIPEGQGSVIDLLAECYDLAYELRTAADNFQKVRSILDGRPLSLAEKILYSHLDNAEESLLTGTDNGRKIRGNANLKLKPDRVAMQDASAQMALLQFMTCNLPSTAVPASIHCDHMIVGEKGADTDLPNSIAGNKEVFDFLESAAARYGIEFWPPGAGIIHQTVLENYAAPGLMMLGTDSHTPNAGGLGAIAIGVGGADAVDALVDAPWELKAPKILGVRLEGKLSGWASPKDVILKLAGMLTVRGGTGFVIEYNGPGVETLSATGMATVTNMGAEVGATTSIFPFSDAHVPYLKATGRAAIVDALLGISQGSDRDNFLKADADVEYDQTITLDLSTLEPHINGPFTPDLSTPVSRFKDAVKANNWPATLSAGLIGSCTNSSYEDMTRAEDLVKQAQAAGLQPKADFFITPGSEQIRATLEQNKTLDTFSSAGGTVLANACGPCIGQWKRTDGVKKGEDNAILCSYNRNFPGRNDGNRRTMSFLASPELVTAMSYSGSTSFNPITDSIPLPSGEQFKFNPPQGTTLPGSGFAAGRVDFLPSSAEPDPSVEVVVDPDSDRLAILEPFQPYPGGELQNLKVLYKVKGQCTTDTISAAGPWLKYKGHLPNIAENTLIGAVNAATGETNVAYDDSGNQSSIPDLAKKWKAAGQPWMVVAEDNYGEGSAREHAALQPRYLGGMVILAKSFARIHETNLKKQGVVPLTFANKEDYDKIDACDVVDTQGLWDVLQSGGAEGSITLNVTKKNGERFAVPVKHTLSKDQTAFILAGSALNLLAKRGQNGGGGSSFSALSFLLLLFFLLRLNVGQILRGTLPGRVQNEALVVLGLRQDACPGVQEGGCAGD
;
A
#
# COMPACT_ATOMS: atom_id res chain seq x y z
N MET A 1 46.54 -15.27 -29.16
CA MET A 1 45.31 -15.56 -29.93
C MET A 1 45.20 -14.41 -30.90
N ASP A 2 45.93 -14.48 -32.00
CA ASP A 2 46.26 -13.30 -32.80
C ASP A 2 45.46 -13.30 -34.11
N SER A 3 45.28 -12.12 -34.71
CA SER A 3 44.54 -11.93 -35.96
C SER A 3 45.14 -12.79 -37.08
N PRO A 4 44.34 -13.25 -38.07
CA PRO A 4 44.85 -13.97 -39.23
C PRO A 4 45.74 -13.11 -40.16
N ILE A 5 45.86 -11.80 -39.91
CA ILE A 5 46.68 -10.87 -40.71
C ILE A 5 48.18 -11.14 -40.48
N PRO A 6 49.00 -11.29 -41.54
CA PRO A 6 50.45 -11.45 -41.42
C PRO A 6 51.07 -10.23 -40.73
N HIS A 7 51.73 -10.43 -39.60
CA HIS A 7 52.35 -9.33 -38.86
C HIS A 7 53.78 -9.04 -39.36
N PHE A 8 54.11 -7.75 -39.51
CA PHE A 8 55.49 -7.32 -39.61
C PHE A 8 56.26 -7.73 -38.33
N PRO A 9 57.54 -8.13 -38.43
CA PRO A 9 58.33 -8.53 -37.27
C PRO A 9 58.45 -7.35 -36.29
N VAL A 10 58.19 -7.63 -35.00
CA VAL A 10 58.25 -6.62 -33.93
C VAL A 10 59.70 -6.16 -33.74
N PRO A 11 60.00 -4.85 -33.86
CA PRO A 11 61.33 -4.31 -33.60
C PRO A 11 61.81 -4.65 -32.20
N VAL A 12 63.12 -4.85 -32.02
CA VAL A 12 63.70 -5.24 -30.72
C VAL A 12 63.38 -4.21 -29.62
N GLN A 13 63.34 -2.92 -29.99
CA GLN A 13 63.02 -1.80 -29.11
C GLN A 13 61.56 -1.80 -28.63
N GLU A 14 60.64 -2.44 -29.35
CA GLU A 14 59.21 -2.48 -29.02
C GLU A 14 58.80 -3.75 -28.25
N LYS A 15 59.69 -4.75 -28.15
CA LYS A 15 59.39 -6.00 -27.42
C LYS A 15 59.03 -5.80 -25.94
N PRO A 16 59.73 -4.95 -25.15
CA PRO A 16 59.36 -4.72 -23.76
C PRO A 16 57.95 -4.12 -23.61
N ILE A 17 57.57 -3.24 -24.55
CA ILE A 17 56.25 -2.60 -24.59
C ILE A 17 55.17 -3.65 -24.90
N LEU A 18 55.45 -4.54 -25.88
CA LEU A 18 54.56 -5.65 -26.21
C LEU A 18 54.33 -6.57 -25.00
N ASP A 19 55.39 -6.96 -24.30
CA ASP A 19 55.30 -7.87 -23.15
C ASP A 19 54.45 -7.26 -22.01
N GLN A 20 54.62 -5.96 -21.76
CA GLN A 20 53.83 -5.26 -20.74
C GLN A 20 52.35 -5.11 -21.15
N LEU A 21 52.06 -4.79 -22.42
CA LEU A 21 50.70 -4.73 -22.93
C LEU A 21 50.01 -6.11 -22.90
N LEU A 22 50.74 -7.19 -23.19
CA LEU A 22 50.21 -8.56 -23.05
C LEU A 22 49.81 -8.87 -21.60
N LEU A 23 50.66 -8.51 -20.62
CA LEU A 23 50.34 -8.65 -19.20
C LEU A 23 49.09 -7.87 -18.78
N VAL A 24 48.95 -6.62 -19.25
CA VAL A 24 47.77 -5.81 -18.95
C VAL A 24 46.51 -6.41 -19.57
N ARG A 25 46.59 -6.86 -20.83
CA ARG A 25 45.48 -7.53 -21.50
C ARG A 25 45.03 -8.78 -20.74
N ASP A 26 45.96 -9.60 -20.29
CA ASP A 26 45.64 -10.83 -19.55
C ASP A 26 45.00 -10.52 -18.20
N LYS A 27 45.45 -9.47 -17.49
CA LYS A 27 44.80 -8.98 -16.27
C LYS A 27 43.37 -8.48 -16.51
N LEU A 28 43.15 -7.71 -17.58
CA LEU A 28 41.81 -7.24 -17.97
C LEU A 28 40.88 -8.41 -18.32
N LEU A 29 41.39 -9.45 -18.98
CA LEU A 29 40.63 -10.66 -19.28
C LEU A 29 40.29 -11.48 -18.03
N LEU A 30 41.21 -11.55 -17.05
CA LEU A 30 40.93 -12.18 -15.75
C LEU A 30 39.88 -11.40 -14.97
N LEU A 31 40.00 -10.07 -14.90
CA LEU A 31 39.00 -9.21 -14.23
C LEU A 31 37.61 -9.35 -14.85
N LYS A 32 37.54 -9.54 -16.18
CA LYS A 32 36.28 -9.79 -16.90
C LYS A 32 35.66 -11.13 -16.50
N GLN A 33 36.49 -12.16 -16.27
CA GLN A 33 36.05 -13.51 -15.90
C GLN A 33 35.62 -13.59 -14.43
N ASP A 34 36.14 -12.73 -13.55
CA ASP A 34 35.75 -12.69 -12.15
C ASP A 34 34.34 -12.11 -11.98
N LYS A 35 33.38 -12.98 -11.66
CA LYS A 35 31.99 -12.62 -11.36
C LYS A 35 31.67 -12.64 -9.86
N SER A 36 32.67 -12.82 -8.98
CA SER A 36 32.46 -12.95 -7.52
C SER A 36 32.11 -11.63 -6.84
N THR A 37 32.55 -10.51 -7.42
CA THR A 37 32.26 -9.15 -6.97
C THR A 37 31.93 -8.26 -8.17
N TYR A 38 31.40 -7.06 -7.90
CA TYR A 38 31.24 -6.03 -8.92
C TYR A 38 32.59 -5.34 -9.16
N VAL A 39 32.83 -4.90 -10.40
CA VAL A 39 34.10 -4.25 -10.77
C VAL A 39 34.15 -2.84 -10.19
N LYS A 40 35.24 -2.48 -9.49
CA LYS A 40 35.41 -1.15 -8.91
C LYS A 40 36.31 -0.29 -9.77
N SER A 41 36.16 1.03 -9.66
CA SER A 41 37.08 1.99 -10.29
C SER A 41 38.54 1.72 -9.91
N GLN A 42 38.80 1.29 -8.67
CA GLN A 42 40.14 0.97 -8.17
C GLN A 42 40.79 -0.23 -8.87
N ASP A 43 40.02 -1.14 -9.44
CA ASP A 43 40.54 -2.32 -10.16
C ASP A 43 40.94 -1.96 -11.60
N VAL A 44 40.27 -0.97 -12.20
CA VAL A 44 40.40 -0.60 -13.61
C VAL A 44 41.43 0.51 -13.83
N ILE A 45 41.46 1.51 -12.95
CA ILE A 45 42.29 2.71 -13.14
C ILE A 45 43.80 2.42 -13.17
N PRO A 46 44.37 1.57 -12.30
CA PRO A 46 45.79 1.23 -12.38
C PRO A 46 46.19 0.54 -13.70
N LEU A 47 45.29 -0.30 -14.23
CA LEU A 47 45.50 -0.96 -15.53
C LEU A 47 45.43 0.05 -16.67
N TYR A 48 44.48 0.99 -16.61
CA TYR A 48 44.40 2.13 -17.52
C TYR A 48 45.70 2.93 -17.53
N ASP A 49 46.20 3.35 -16.37
CA ASP A 49 47.42 4.15 -16.25
C ASP A 49 48.63 3.42 -16.86
N THR A 50 48.73 2.10 -16.62
CA THR A 50 49.77 1.27 -17.22
C THR A 50 49.69 1.27 -18.75
N VAL A 51 48.49 1.15 -19.34
CA VAL A 51 48.33 1.25 -20.81
C VAL A 51 48.79 2.60 -21.33
N ILE A 52 48.45 3.69 -20.64
CA ILE A 52 48.84 5.04 -21.05
C ILE A 52 50.36 5.23 -21.00
N GLU A 53 51.03 4.69 -19.98
CA GLU A 53 52.49 4.69 -19.91
C GLU A 53 53.11 3.97 -21.11
N GLN A 54 52.55 2.81 -21.49
CA GLN A 54 53.03 2.06 -22.66
C GLN A 54 52.78 2.82 -23.97
N VAL A 55 51.66 3.56 -24.10
CA VAL A 55 51.42 4.45 -25.25
C VAL A 55 52.49 5.53 -25.34
N GLN A 56 52.86 6.15 -24.20
CA GLN A 56 53.90 7.17 -24.16
C GLN A 56 55.27 6.59 -24.56
N GLN A 57 55.64 5.42 -24.02
CA GLN A 57 56.88 4.74 -24.38
C GLN A 57 56.92 4.36 -25.86
N LEU A 58 55.81 3.88 -26.42
CA LEU A 58 55.71 3.53 -27.83
C LEU A 58 55.91 4.75 -28.73
N ASN A 59 55.29 5.88 -28.39
CA ASN A 59 55.46 7.14 -29.12
C ASN A 59 56.92 7.63 -29.07
N ASN A 60 57.59 7.48 -27.93
CA ASN A 60 59.00 7.85 -27.79
C ASN A 60 59.93 6.97 -28.64
N VAL A 61 59.62 5.67 -28.76
CA VAL A 61 60.40 4.72 -29.58
C VAL A 61 60.20 4.97 -31.08
N ARG A 62 58.98 5.32 -31.51
CA ARG A 62 58.63 5.49 -32.94
C ARG A 62 58.82 6.90 -33.48
N GLY A 63 58.82 7.93 -32.63
CA GLY A 63 58.99 9.32 -33.05
C GLY A 63 57.99 9.73 -34.17
N PRO A 64 58.44 10.44 -35.22
CA PRO A 64 57.58 10.86 -36.33
C PRO A 64 57.21 9.73 -37.33
N ASP A 65 57.75 8.52 -37.19
CA ASP A 65 57.43 7.36 -38.05
C ASP A 65 56.33 6.48 -37.42
N HIS A 66 55.17 7.08 -37.14
CA HIS A 66 54.04 6.45 -36.44
C HIS A 66 53.15 5.54 -37.32
N LEU A 67 53.52 5.31 -38.58
CA LEU A 67 52.67 4.65 -39.59
C LEU A 67 52.87 3.11 -39.70
N VAL A 68 53.88 2.54 -39.05
CA VAL A 68 54.13 1.08 -39.10
C VAL A 68 53.23 0.38 -38.10
N GLN A 69 52.20 -0.32 -38.58
CA GLN A 69 51.38 -1.20 -37.75
C GLN A 69 52.04 -2.57 -37.60
N ASN A 70 52.28 -2.99 -36.37
CA ASN A 70 52.76 -4.33 -36.05
C ASN A 70 51.96 -4.93 -34.87
N ARG A 71 52.42 -6.07 -34.35
CA ARG A 71 51.75 -6.79 -33.24
C ARG A 71 51.48 -5.91 -32.00
N VAL A 72 52.35 -4.94 -31.70
CA VAL A 72 52.21 -4.02 -30.55
C VAL A 72 50.92 -3.20 -30.67
N ASP A 73 50.61 -2.69 -31.86
CA ASP A 73 49.42 -1.87 -32.11
C ASP A 73 48.12 -2.64 -31.93
N HIS A 74 48.11 -3.92 -32.33
CA HIS A 74 46.95 -4.79 -32.15
C HIS A 74 46.69 -5.11 -30.68
N VAL A 75 47.73 -5.43 -29.89
CA VAL A 75 47.59 -5.69 -28.46
C VAL A 75 47.24 -4.40 -27.71
N LEU A 76 47.78 -3.26 -28.11
CA LEU A 76 47.39 -1.96 -27.58
C LEU A 76 45.90 -1.66 -27.86
N ASP A 77 45.41 -1.97 -29.07
CA ASP A 77 44.01 -1.82 -29.40
C ASP A 77 43.10 -2.75 -28.58
N ASP A 78 43.51 -4.00 -28.35
CA ASP A 78 42.82 -4.92 -27.42
C ASP A 78 42.67 -4.30 -26.03
N CYS A 79 43.77 -3.78 -25.48
CA CYS A 79 43.80 -3.19 -24.14
C CYS A 79 42.87 -1.99 -24.04
N LEU A 80 42.93 -1.07 -25.02
CA LEU A 80 42.11 0.13 -25.02
C LEU A 80 40.62 -0.16 -25.24
N GLN A 81 40.28 -1.19 -26.04
CA GLN A 81 38.89 -1.65 -26.17
C GLN A 81 38.35 -2.24 -24.86
N LEU A 82 39.13 -3.11 -24.20
CA LEU A 82 38.76 -3.67 -22.89
C LEU A 82 38.59 -2.58 -21.83
N ILE A 83 39.55 -1.65 -21.73
CA ILE A 83 39.47 -0.49 -20.84
C ILE A 83 38.20 0.32 -21.09
N SER A 84 37.87 0.59 -22.35
CA SER A 84 36.65 1.33 -22.69
C SER A 84 35.39 0.63 -22.18
N LEU A 85 35.28 -0.68 -22.36
CA LEU A 85 34.14 -1.45 -21.85
C LEU A 85 34.11 -1.51 -20.32
N PHE A 86 35.26 -1.58 -19.65
CA PHE A 86 35.33 -1.52 -18.19
C PHE A 86 34.93 -0.15 -17.64
N PHE A 87 35.29 0.94 -18.32
CA PHE A 87 34.84 2.28 -17.96
C PHE A 87 33.31 2.40 -18.07
N MET A 88 32.68 1.71 -19.01
CA MET A 88 31.21 1.65 -19.09
C MET A 88 30.62 0.81 -17.94
N ALA A 89 31.19 -0.36 -17.63
CA ALA A 89 30.70 -1.21 -16.54
C ALA A 89 30.81 -0.59 -15.14
N ILE A 90 31.80 0.28 -14.92
CA ILE A 90 31.92 1.06 -13.67
C ILE A 90 31.10 2.36 -13.69
N GLY A 91 30.20 2.56 -14.66
CA GLY A 91 29.30 3.72 -14.74
C GLY A 91 29.95 5.02 -15.21
N ARG A 92 31.16 4.97 -15.80
CA ARG A 92 31.92 6.15 -16.26
C ARG A 92 31.79 6.34 -17.78
N ASN A 93 30.58 6.13 -18.30
CA ASN A 93 30.25 6.11 -19.73
C ASN A 93 30.48 7.47 -20.42
N ASN A 94 30.42 8.56 -19.66
CA ASN A 94 30.59 9.93 -20.14
C ASN A 94 32.03 10.44 -19.96
N GLU A 95 33.02 9.55 -20.02
CA GLU A 95 34.44 9.91 -19.94
C GLU A 95 35.21 9.45 -21.17
N ALA A 96 36.32 10.13 -21.47
CA ALA A 96 37.10 9.87 -22.68
C ALA A 96 37.51 8.39 -22.87
N PRO A 97 37.99 7.65 -21.84
CA PRO A 97 38.37 6.25 -22.03
C PRO A 97 37.21 5.35 -22.47
N ALA A 98 35.97 5.64 -22.04
CA ALA A 98 34.78 4.87 -22.39
C ALA A 98 34.44 4.92 -23.90
N LEU A 99 34.98 5.90 -24.64
CA LEU A 99 34.62 6.13 -26.04
C LEU A 99 35.31 5.16 -27.03
N TYR A 100 36.40 4.50 -26.61
CA TYR A 100 37.29 3.78 -27.53
C TYR A 100 36.57 2.62 -28.26
N SER A 101 35.89 1.72 -27.55
CA SER A 101 35.18 0.57 -28.17
C SER A 101 34.07 1.02 -29.14
N MET A 102 33.38 2.11 -28.82
CA MET A 102 32.36 2.70 -29.68
C MET A 102 32.96 3.18 -31.02
N THR A 103 34.13 3.85 -31.02
CA THR A 103 34.79 4.26 -32.27
C THR A 103 35.13 3.06 -33.16
N SER A 104 35.66 1.97 -32.59
CA SER A 104 35.97 0.75 -33.37
C SER A 104 34.71 0.18 -34.04
N THR A 105 33.60 0.14 -33.30
CA THR A 105 32.33 -0.39 -33.81
C THR A 105 31.73 0.52 -34.89
N ILE A 106 31.78 1.84 -34.70
CA ILE A 106 31.30 2.82 -35.68
C ILE A 106 32.14 2.76 -36.97
N THR A 107 33.47 2.68 -36.87
CA THR A 107 34.35 2.53 -38.05
C THR A 107 33.95 1.30 -38.86
N ARG A 108 33.82 0.13 -38.21
CA ARG A 108 33.38 -1.10 -38.90
C ARG A 108 32.01 -0.94 -39.54
N LEU A 109 31.04 -0.35 -38.83
CA LEU A 109 29.71 -0.10 -39.40
C LEU A 109 29.78 0.81 -40.63
N CYS A 110 30.53 1.91 -40.59
CA CYS A 110 30.69 2.81 -41.72
C CYS A 110 31.40 2.14 -42.90
N GLU A 111 32.47 1.37 -42.65
CA GLU A 111 33.15 0.55 -43.67
C GLU A 111 32.19 -0.43 -44.34
N HIS A 112 31.38 -1.14 -43.54
CA HIS A 112 30.37 -2.06 -44.05
C HIS A 112 29.26 -1.37 -44.83
N LEU A 113 28.83 -0.17 -44.44
CA LEU A 113 27.85 0.62 -45.20
C LEU A 113 28.45 1.10 -46.53
N LYS A 114 29.72 1.53 -46.52
CA LYS A 114 30.48 1.93 -47.71
C LYS A 114 30.64 0.76 -48.69
N GLU A 115 31.04 -0.41 -48.18
CA GLU A 115 31.16 -1.65 -48.95
C GLU A 115 29.80 -2.12 -49.47
N ALA A 116 28.74 -1.99 -48.66
CA ALA A 116 27.40 -2.42 -49.02
C ALA A 116 26.84 -1.64 -50.22
N THR A 117 27.09 -0.33 -50.24
CA THR A 117 26.51 0.67 -51.14
C THR A 117 24.98 0.81 -51.06
N PHE A 118 24.34 0.29 -50.00
CA PHE A 118 22.91 0.45 -49.74
C PHE A 118 22.62 0.71 -48.24
N TYR A 119 22.11 1.90 -47.93
CA TYR A 119 21.81 2.36 -46.56
C TYR A 119 20.85 3.56 -46.61
N SER A 120 20.22 3.86 -45.47
CA SER A 120 19.21 4.92 -45.32
C SER A 120 19.73 6.09 -44.49
N THR A 121 19.05 7.24 -44.55
CA THR A 121 19.39 8.43 -43.72
C THR A 121 19.35 8.10 -42.24
N LYS A 122 18.34 7.34 -41.79
CA LYS A 122 18.17 6.89 -40.41
C LYS A 122 19.37 6.08 -39.87
N ASP A 123 20.03 5.29 -40.72
CA ASP A 123 21.24 4.56 -40.33
C ASP A 123 22.39 5.54 -39.97
N LEU A 124 22.49 6.64 -40.70
CA LEU A 124 23.51 7.67 -40.51
C LEU A 124 23.18 8.63 -39.37
N ASP A 125 21.91 8.97 -39.16
CA ASP A 125 21.48 9.90 -38.10
C ASP A 125 21.84 9.40 -36.70
N THR A 126 21.66 8.10 -36.47
CA THR A 126 21.98 7.48 -35.17
C THR A 126 23.49 7.53 -34.91
N LEU A 127 24.31 7.26 -35.93
CA LEU A 127 25.77 7.35 -35.85
C LEU A 127 26.24 8.79 -35.66
N THR A 128 25.61 9.73 -36.37
CA THR A 128 25.86 11.17 -36.24
C THR A 128 25.66 11.65 -34.82
N HIS A 129 24.50 11.34 -34.23
CA HIS A 129 24.17 11.78 -32.89
C HIS A 129 25.16 11.20 -31.87
N THR A 130 25.54 9.94 -32.05
CA THR A 130 26.50 9.26 -31.19
C THR A 130 27.88 9.91 -31.30
N LEU A 131 28.40 10.15 -32.52
CA LEU A 131 29.69 10.82 -32.73
C LEU A 131 29.71 12.24 -32.13
N ALA A 132 28.65 13.03 -32.33
CA ALA A 132 28.54 14.37 -31.74
C ALA A 132 28.57 14.34 -30.20
N LYS A 133 27.90 13.35 -29.57
CA LYS A 133 27.97 13.13 -28.12
C LYS A 133 29.39 12.76 -27.70
N MET A 134 30.08 11.90 -28.46
CA MET A 134 31.46 11.48 -28.18
C MET A 134 32.44 12.66 -28.28
N GLU A 135 32.30 13.52 -29.28
CA GLU A 135 33.11 14.75 -29.42
C GLU A 135 32.93 15.68 -28.21
N LYS A 136 31.69 15.87 -27.75
CA LYS A 136 31.40 16.65 -26.54
C LYS A 136 32.08 16.04 -25.31
N THR A 137 31.96 14.73 -25.12
CA THR A 137 32.60 14.01 -24.01
C THR A 137 34.12 14.11 -24.06
N LEU A 138 34.72 13.97 -25.24
CA LEU A 138 36.16 14.10 -25.44
C LEU A 138 36.64 15.53 -25.14
N GLY A 139 35.85 16.54 -25.51
CA GLY A 139 36.09 17.95 -25.19
C GLY A 139 36.12 18.23 -23.69
N ILE A 140 35.19 17.65 -22.92
CA ILE A 140 35.14 17.77 -21.46
C ILE A 140 36.36 17.08 -20.81
N GLY A 141 36.85 15.99 -21.40
CA GLY A 141 37.97 15.20 -20.88
C GLY A 141 39.37 15.79 -21.09
N LYS A 142 39.50 16.94 -21.77
CA LYS A 142 40.81 17.51 -22.19
C LYS A 142 41.79 17.75 -21.05
N ASP A 143 41.28 18.23 -19.92
CA ASP A 143 42.11 18.55 -18.74
C ASP A 143 42.24 17.37 -17.75
N LYS A 144 41.51 16.28 -17.98
CA LYS A 144 41.39 15.14 -17.06
C LYS A 144 42.17 13.91 -17.49
N TYR A 145 42.34 13.68 -18.80
CA TYR A 145 42.98 12.46 -19.33
C TYR A 145 44.24 12.76 -20.13
N SER A 146 45.10 11.76 -20.25
CA SER A 146 46.37 11.87 -20.96
C SER A 146 46.19 12.35 -22.41
N PRO A 147 46.95 13.38 -22.85
CA PRO A 147 46.92 13.86 -24.23
C PRO A 147 47.16 12.75 -25.25
N TYR A 148 47.99 11.76 -24.93
CA TYR A 148 48.28 10.63 -25.82
C TYR A 148 47.04 9.79 -26.15
N LEU A 149 46.18 9.56 -25.14
CA LEU A 149 44.91 8.86 -25.36
C LEU A 149 43.92 9.73 -26.13
N LEU A 150 43.79 10.99 -25.74
CA LEU A 150 42.86 11.93 -26.35
C LEU A 150 43.15 12.11 -27.83
N THR A 151 44.42 12.28 -28.21
CA THR A 151 44.86 12.36 -29.61
C THR A 151 44.51 11.08 -30.38
N ARG A 152 44.68 9.90 -29.76
CA ARG A 152 44.33 8.63 -30.40
C ARG A 152 42.82 8.49 -30.63
N ILE A 153 41.99 8.84 -29.64
CA ILE A 153 40.53 8.81 -29.77
C ILE A 153 40.07 9.86 -30.80
N GLN A 154 40.64 11.06 -30.76
CA GLN A 154 40.36 12.14 -31.71
C GLN A 154 40.65 11.69 -33.15
N TYR A 155 41.81 11.08 -33.40
CA TYR A 155 42.15 10.52 -34.71
C TYR A 155 41.13 9.49 -35.20
N ARG A 156 40.62 8.64 -34.30
CA ARG A 156 39.58 7.66 -34.66
C ARG A 156 38.21 8.27 -34.89
N LEU A 157 37.86 9.31 -34.13
CA LEU A 157 36.64 10.09 -34.39
C LEU A 157 36.72 10.77 -35.76
N GLU A 158 37.87 11.32 -36.13
CA GLU A 158 38.11 11.91 -37.45
C GLU A 158 37.94 10.89 -38.57
N ILE A 159 38.45 9.65 -38.39
CA ILE A 159 38.20 8.55 -39.33
C ILE A 159 36.70 8.25 -39.42
N CYS A 160 36.01 8.09 -38.29
CA CYS A 160 34.58 7.83 -38.27
C CYS A 160 33.79 8.93 -38.98
N GLN A 161 34.13 10.20 -38.73
CA GLN A 161 33.49 11.36 -39.30
C GLN A 161 33.76 11.49 -40.80
N THR A 162 34.99 11.19 -41.24
CA THR A 162 35.35 11.16 -42.66
C THR A 162 34.53 10.10 -43.39
N LEU A 163 34.49 8.87 -42.88
CA LEU A 163 33.68 7.80 -43.46
C LEU A 163 32.18 8.14 -43.44
N LEU A 164 31.68 8.73 -42.36
CA LEU A 164 30.28 9.14 -42.26
C LEU A 164 29.93 10.25 -43.26
N ASN A 165 30.84 11.21 -43.47
CA ASN A 165 30.67 12.27 -44.46
C ASN A 165 30.67 11.69 -45.88
N GLU A 166 31.56 10.75 -46.21
CA GLU A 166 31.54 10.07 -47.52
C GLU A 166 30.19 9.35 -47.78
N LEU A 167 29.62 8.72 -46.75
CA LEU A 167 28.31 8.06 -46.85
C LEU A 167 27.17 9.09 -47.04
N ARG A 168 27.25 10.24 -46.37
CA ARG A 168 26.28 11.33 -46.52
C ARG A 168 26.38 11.98 -47.89
N ASP A 169 27.59 12.22 -48.37
CA ASP A 169 27.86 12.77 -49.70
C ASP A 169 27.22 11.88 -50.76
N PHE A 170 27.34 10.55 -50.62
CA PHE A 170 26.63 9.62 -51.48
C PHE A 170 25.11 9.79 -51.43
N LEU A 171 24.47 9.85 -50.25
CA LEU A 171 23.01 10.06 -50.16
C LEU A 171 22.58 11.44 -50.69
N SER A 172 23.42 12.46 -50.57
CA SER A 172 23.15 13.80 -51.09
C SER A 172 23.06 13.84 -52.62
N THR A 173 23.60 12.83 -53.31
CA THR A 173 23.44 12.67 -54.77
C THR A 173 22.04 12.20 -55.17
N LEU A 174 21.21 11.75 -54.22
CA LEU A 174 19.82 11.36 -54.46
C LEU A 174 18.91 12.58 -54.24
N GLY A 175 18.10 12.91 -55.25
CA GLY A 175 17.10 13.97 -55.17
C GLY A 175 15.93 13.65 -54.21
N PRO A 176 15.08 14.65 -53.89
CA PRO A 176 13.97 14.50 -52.95
C PRO A 176 12.94 13.45 -53.36
N ASP A 177 12.80 13.17 -54.67
CA ASP A 177 11.88 12.16 -55.19
C ASP A 177 12.49 10.75 -55.25
N THR A 178 13.82 10.64 -55.38
CA THR A 178 14.53 9.35 -55.50
C THR A 178 14.97 8.79 -54.14
N LEU A 179 15.28 9.63 -53.16
CA LEU A 179 15.69 9.22 -51.82
C LEU A 179 14.63 8.35 -51.10
N PRO A 180 13.33 8.69 -51.06
CA PRO A 180 12.32 7.83 -50.42
C PRO A 180 12.16 6.47 -51.10
N ILE A 181 12.41 6.38 -52.41
CA ILE A 181 12.37 5.11 -53.17
C ILE A 181 13.59 4.26 -52.83
N TRP A 182 14.78 4.88 -52.80
CA TRP A 182 16.02 4.26 -52.36
C TRP A 182 15.89 3.65 -50.97
N GLU A 183 15.38 4.40 -49.98
CA GLU A 183 15.21 3.92 -48.60
C GLU A 183 14.21 2.77 -48.51
N LYS A 184 13.14 2.79 -49.30
CA LYS A 184 12.20 1.66 -49.42
C LYS A 184 12.89 0.42 -49.99
N LEU A 185 13.71 0.55 -51.04
CA LEU A 185 14.47 -0.56 -51.60
C LEU A 185 15.49 -1.14 -50.60
N VAL A 186 16.18 -0.28 -49.83
CA VAL A 186 17.07 -0.70 -48.73
C VAL A 186 16.31 -1.51 -47.68
N ALA A 187 15.13 -1.03 -47.26
CA ALA A 187 14.29 -1.72 -46.27
C ALA A 187 13.76 -3.06 -46.78
N LEU A 188 13.34 -3.13 -48.04
CA LEU A 188 12.90 -4.37 -48.69
C LEU A 188 14.05 -5.37 -48.80
N LEU A 189 15.25 -4.94 -49.20
CA LEU A 189 16.44 -5.79 -49.28
C LEU A 189 16.81 -6.41 -47.92
N ARG A 190 16.74 -5.63 -46.84
CA ARG A 190 16.96 -6.10 -45.46
C ARG A 190 15.89 -7.12 -45.03
N SER A 191 14.63 -6.85 -45.37
CA SER A 191 13.51 -7.76 -45.08
C SER A 191 13.63 -9.09 -45.83
N LEU A 192 14.10 -9.03 -47.08
CA LEU A 192 14.39 -10.21 -47.89
C LEU A 192 15.52 -11.03 -47.28
N ALA A 193 16.67 -10.41 -46.94
CA ALA A 193 17.77 -11.11 -46.30
C ALA A 193 17.38 -11.75 -44.96
N ALA A 194 16.53 -11.08 -44.15
CA ALA A 194 15.97 -11.64 -42.93
C ALA A 194 15.02 -12.82 -43.19
N LEU A 195 14.23 -12.77 -44.26
CA LEU A 195 13.33 -13.84 -44.65
C LEU A 195 14.10 -15.08 -45.16
N SER A 196 15.15 -14.87 -45.96
CA SER A 196 16.07 -15.91 -46.46
C SER A 196 16.76 -16.70 -45.33
N MET A 197 16.74 -16.15 -44.12
CA MET A 197 17.38 -16.72 -42.93
C MET A 197 16.46 -17.59 -42.08
N ARG A 198 15.16 -17.63 -42.37
CA ARG A 198 14.21 -18.44 -41.60
C ARG A 198 14.30 -19.91 -42.03
N SER A 199 14.35 -20.82 -41.06
CA SER A 199 14.37 -22.27 -41.30
C SER A 199 13.11 -22.79 -42.01
N LYS A 200 11.99 -22.06 -41.91
CA LYS A 200 10.76 -22.25 -42.69
C LYS A 200 10.39 -20.93 -43.35
N TYR A 201 10.45 -20.90 -44.66
CA TYR A 201 10.18 -19.73 -45.48
C TYR A 201 8.67 -19.60 -45.78
N SER A 202 8.11 -18.39 -45.64
CA SER A 202 6.71 -18.08 -45.94
C SER A 202 6.60 -17.59 -47.38
N ARG A 203 5.97 -18.39 -48.27
CA ARG A 203 5.66 -17.97 -49.65
C ARG A 203 4.80 -16.69 -49.68
N LYS A 204 3.93 -16.52 -48.69
CA LYS A 204 3.08 -15.33 -48.54
C LYS A 204 3.94 -14.07 -48.32
N ASP A 205 4.90 -14.14 -47.40
CA ASP A 205 5.76 -13.01 -47.05
C ASP A 205 6.65 -12.60 -48.23
N LEU A 206 7.20 -13.57 -49.00
CA LEU A 206 7.99 -13.24 -50.19
C LEU A 206 7.15 -12.67 -51.31
N ASN A 207 5.94 -13.20 -51.55
CA ASN A 207 5.05 -12.67 -52.57
C ASN A 207 4.62 -11.23 -52.24
N GLU A 208 4.43 -10.89 -50.97
CA GLU A 208 4.17 -9.52 -50.54
C GLU A 208 5.37 -8.59 -50.83
N LEU A 209 6.59 -9.03 -50.53
CA LEU A 209 7.81 -8.27 -50.84
C LEU A 209 8.01 -8.14 -52.37
N ARG A 210 7.70 -9.19 -53.14
CA ARG A 210 7.74 -9.20 -54.61
C ARG A 210 6.76 -8.19 -55.20
N SER A 211 5.53 -8.13 -54.68
CA SER A 211 4.52 -7.14 -55.11
C SER A 211 5.01 -5.71 -54.87
N LYS A 212 5.57 -5.44 -53.68
CA LYS A 212 6.11 -4.11 -53.36
C LYS A 212 7.28 -3.71 -54.26
N LEU A 213 8.11 -4.67 -54.69
CA LEU A 213 9.20 -4.42 -55.65
C LEU A 213 8.67 -4.17 -57.07
N GLN A 214 7.62 -4.87 -57.50
CA GLN A 214 6.97 -4.62 -58.78
C GLN A 214 6.36 -3.21 -58.82
N ASP A 215 5.67 -2.79 -57.75
CA ASP A 215 5.13 -1.43 -57.64
C ASP A 215 6.23 -0.36 -57.75
N ILE A 216 7.42 -0.62 -57.20
CA ILE A 216 8.57 0.28 -57.30
C ILE A 216 9.17 0.25 -58.71
N GLN A 217 9.26 -0.92 -59.34
CA GLN A 217 9.74 -1.07 -60.71
C GLN A 217 8.88 -0.28 -61.71
N ASP A 218 7.55 -0.38 -61.59
CA ASP A 218 6.59 0.32 -62.44
C ASP A 218 6.66 1.85 -62.23
N ARG A 219 6.89 2.29 -60.98
CA ARG A 219 7.11 3.71 -60.66
C ARG A 219 8.40 4.25 -61.26
N ILE A 220 9.51 3.51 -61.17
CA ILE A 220 10.80 3.92 -61.75
C ILE A 220 10.73 4.02 -63.28
N GLN A 221 9.93 3.19 -63.94
CA GLN A 221 9.74 3.22 -65.39
C GLN A 221 8.81 4.34 -65.88
N SER A 222 8.01 4.94 -65.00
CA SER A 222 6.97 5.94 -65.34
C SER A 222 7.33 7.38 -64.98
N THR A 223 8.50 7.64 -64.38
CA THR A 223 8.95 9.00 -63.98
C THR A 223 9.97 9.59 -64.97
N GLU A 224 9.84 10.89 -65.30
CA GLU A 224 10.88 11.66 -66.02
C GLU A 224 12.20 11.67 -65.24
N VAL A 225 13.34 11.77 -65.95
CA VAL A 225 14.69 11.58 -65.41
C VAL A 225 14.96 12.50 -64.21
N ALA A 226 14.81 11.95 -63.00
CA ALA A 226 15.06 12.64 -61.74
C ALA A 226 16.52 12.47 -61.30
N THR A 227 17.07 13.45 -60.57
CA THR A 227 18.45 13.41 -60.08
C THR A 227 18.71 12.15 -59.24
N GLY A 228 19.69 11.34 -59.65
CA GLY A 228 20.07 10.09 -58.98
C GLY A 228 19.25 8.86 -59.36
N GLN A 229 18.34 8.94 -60.34
CA GLN A 229 17.51 7.81 -60.79
C GLN A 229 18.33 6.65 -61.38
N GLU A 230 19.49 6.93 -61.99
CA GLU A 230 20.42 5.93 -62.51
C GLU A 230 20.95 4.96 -61.45
N ARG A 231 20.84 5.34 -60.16
CA ARG A 231 21.29 4.54 -59.01
C ARG A 231 20.21 3.59 -58.47
N LEU A 232 18.93 3.85 -58.78
CA LEU A 232 17.80 3.02 -58.30
C LEU A 232 17.77 1.65 -58.99
N GLY A 233 18.11 1.60 -60.28
CA GLY A 233 18.12 0.38 -61.09
C GLY A 233 18.98 -0.75 -60.51
N PRO A 234 20.29 -0.53 -60.26
CA PRO A 234 21.16 -1.55 -59.68
C PRO A 234 20.70 -2.09 -58.31
N LEU A 235 20.09 -1.24 -57.46
CA LEU A 235 19.56 -1.66 -56.16
C LEU A 235 18.26 -2.46 -56.30
N LEU A 236 17.38 -2.08 -57.24
CA LEU A 236 16.18 -2.83 -57.58
C LEU A 236 16.54 -4.22 -58.13
N GLU A 237 17.48 -4.30 -59.08
CA GLU A 237 17.99 -5.57 -59.61
C GLU A 237 18.55 -6.45 -58.49
N ARG A 238 19.25 -5.86 -57.53
CA ARG A 238 19.75 -6.56 -56.36
C ARG A 238 18.63 -7.19 -55.53
N CYS A 239 17.52 -6.47 -55.34
CA CYS A 239 16.33 -6.96 -54.62
C CYS A 239 15.63 -8.07 -55.39
N LEU A 240 15.44 -7.90 -56.70
CA LEU A 240 14.81 -8.91 -57.57
C LEU A 240 15.63 -10.20 -57.62
N TYR A 241 16.96 -10.10 -57.73
CA TYR A 241 17.86 -11.25 -57.63
C TYR A 241 17.71 -11.98 -56.28
N MET A 242 17.64 -11.26 -55.17
CA MET A 242 17.45 -11.88 -53.85
C MET A 242 16.11 -12.59 -53.73
N VAL A 243 15.04 -12.04 -54.31
CA VAL A 243 13.73 -12.70 -54.37
C VAL A 243 13.81 -14.01 -55.15
N GLN A 244 14.43 -14.00 -56.33
CA GLN A 244 14.55 -15.17 -57.19
C GLN A 244 15.38 -16.28 -56.53
N GLU A 245 16.56 -15.95 -55.98
CA GLU A 245 17.44 -16.93 -55.34
C GLU A 245 16.87 -17.47 -54.02
N THR A 246 16.15 -16.65 -53.25
CA THR A 246 15.48 -17.11 -52.02
C THR A 246 14.40 -18.15 -52.33
N GLU A 247 13.65 -17.95 -53.42
CA GLU A 247 12.63 -18.90 -53.89
C GLU A 247 13.26 -20.17 -54.46
N SER A 248 14.31 -20.06 -55.28
CA SER A 248 14.95 -21.22 -55.92
C SER A 248 15.73 -22.09 -54.92
N ARG A 249 16.39 -21.49 -53.94
CA ARG A 249 17.21 -22.20 -52.94
C ARG A 249 16.48 -22.52 -51.64
N ASN A 250 15.24 -22.05 -51.49
CA ASN A 250 14.41 -22.25 -50.29
C ASN A 250 15.15 -21.89 -48.99
N GLY A 251 15.87 -20.77 -48.98
CA GLY A 251 16.63 -20.28 -47.81
C GLY A 251 17.92 -21.03 -47.48
N LYS A 252 18.36 -21.99 -48.31
CA LYS A 252 19.64 -22.70 -48.10
C LYS A 252 20.82 -21.95 -48.72
N ILE A 253 21.94 -21.93 -48.02
CA ILE A 253 23.22 -21.44 -48.54
C ILE A 253 24.09 -22.61 -49.02
N ASP A 254 25.19 -22.30 -49.70
CA ASP A 254 26.19 -23.30 -50.10
C ASP A 254 26.81 -24.01 -48.88
N GLU A 255 26.81 -25.34 -48.90
CA GLU A 255 27.24 -26.18 -47.78
C GLU A 255 28.70 -25.94 -47.37
N ARG A 256 29.54 -25.50 -48.30
CA ARG A 256 30.97 -25.17 -48.06
C ARG A 256 31.14 -24.06 -47.02
N PHE A 257 30.12 -23.23 -46.81
CA PHE A 257 30.16 -22.08 -45.91
C PHE A 257 29.31 -22.27 -44.64
N ASN A 258 28.78 -23.48 -44.40
CA ASN A 258 27.94 -23.77 -43.24
C ASN A 258 28.63 -23.47 -41.89
N GLU A 259 29.94 -23.69 -41.78
CA GLU A 259 30.67 -23.41 -40.54
C GLU A 259 30.65 -21.90 -40.19
N VAL A 260 30.99 -21.05 -41.16
CA VAL A 260 31.00 -19.59 -41.01
C VAL A 260 29.58 -19.07 -40.76
N PHE A 261 28.60 -19.60 -41.49
CA PHE A 261 27.20 -19.26 -41.34
C PHE A 261 26.64 -19.60 -39.95
N ASN A 262 26.95 -20.79 -39.43
CA ASN A 262 26.50 -21.21 -38.12
C ASN A 262 27.10 -20.33 -37.01
N LYS A 263 28.41 -20.05 -37.08
CA LYS A 263 29.09 -19.13 -36.14
C LYS A 263 28.47 -17.74 -36.16
N LEU A 264 28.27 -17.14 -37.34
CA LEU A 264 27.65 -15.81 -37.45
C LEU A 264 26.19 -15.81 -36.99
N SER A 265 25.44 -16.88 -37.27
CA SER A 265 24.06 -17.03 -36.81
C SER A 265 23.97 -17.15 -35.29
N GLU A 266 24.87 -17.90 -34.67
CA GLU A 266 24.97 -18.02 -33.21
C GLU A 266 25.26 -16.68 -32.55
N ILE A 267 26.30 -15.97 -33.02
CA ILE A 267 26.67 -14.64 -32.52
C ILE A 267 25.49 -13.67 -32.63
N ARG A 268 24.86 -13.58 -33.81
CA ARG A 268 23.71 -12.70 -34.04
C ARG A 268 22.56 -13.04 -33.08
N ASN A 269 22.18 -14.31 -32.97
CA ASN A 269 21.07 -14.75 -32.11
C ASN A 269 21.32 -14.44 -30.64
N HIS A 270 22.56 -14.60 -30.18
CA HIS A 270 22.93 -14.31 -28.81
C HIS A 270 22.83 -12.80 -28.52
N LEU A 271 23.41 -11.97 -29.38
CA LEU A 271 23.35 -10.51 -29.26
C LEU A 271 21.91 -9.97 -29.38
N GLU A 272 21.10 -10.54 -30.25
CA GLU A 272 19.67 -10.22 -30.40
C GLU A 272 18.86 -10.58 -29.15
N ARG A 273 19.15 -11.72 -28.51
CA ARG A 273 18.50 -12.09 -27.26
C ARG A 273 18.86 -11.12 -26.14
N LEU A 274 20.13 -10.75 -26.04
CA LEU A 274 20.61 -9.75 -25.08
C LEU A 274 19.91 -8.41 -25.29
N SER A 275 19.76 -7.95 -26.53
CA SER A 275 19.10 -6.67 -26.82
C SER A 275 17.59 -6.68 -26.58
N MET A 276 16.93 -7.84 -26.66
CA MET A 276 15.48 -7.97 -26.50
C MET A 276 15.00 -8.28 -25.08
N THR A 277 15.79 -9.02 -24.28
CA THR A 277 15.26 -9.66 -23.05
C THR A 277 16.16 -9.61 -21.81
N GLN A 278 17.48 -9.38 -21.94
CA GLN A 278 18.43 -9.49 -20.82
C GLN A 278 19.59 -8.49 -20.89
N ALA A 279 19.33 -7.26 -21.33
CA ALA A 279 20.36 -6.22 -21.34
C ALA A 279 20.94 -5.95 -19.94
N TRP A 280 20.16 -6.20 -18.87
CA TRP A 280 20.51 -5.87 -17.48
C TRP A 280 21.47 -6.86 -16.80
N SER A 281 21.73 -8.04 -17.39
CA SER A 281 22.69 -9.03 -16.88
C SER A 281 24.00 -9.06 -17.66
N LEU A 282 24.12 -8.25 -18.72
CA LEU A 282 25.33 -8.12 -19.51
C LEU A 282 26.32 -7.22 -18.76
N ARG A 283 27.53 -7.73 -18.50
CA ARG A 283 28.66 -6.83 -18.21
C ARG A 283 29.25 -6.35 -19.53
N GLU A 284 29.40 -5.05 -19.72
CA GLU A 284 29.90 -4.46 -20.96
C GLU A 284 31.21 -5.10 -21.47
N PRO A 285 32.20 -5.46 -20.61
CA PRO A 285 33.39 -6.21 -21.02
C PRO A 285 33.13 -7.53 -21.75
N ASP A 286 31.97 -8.17 -21.56
CA ASP A 286 31.59 -9.39 -22.27
C ASP A 286 31.40 -9.18 -23.78
N LEU A 287 31.12 -7.95 -24.22
CA LEU A 287 31.04 -7.59 -25.64
C LEU A 287 32.39 -7.74 -26.36
N PHE A 288 33.52 -7.65 -25.66
CA PHE A 288 34.86 -7.77 -26.25
C PHE A 288 35.05 -9.08 -27.02
N MET A 289 34.60 -10.21 -26.46
CA MET A 289 34.77 -11.52 -27.08
C MET A 289 33.90 -11.69 -28.32
N TRP A 290 32.70 -11.12 -28.31
CA TRP A 290 31.81 -11.11 -29.46
C TRP A 290 32.38 -10.25 -30.58
N GLN A 291 32.85 -9.04 -30.26
CA GLN A 291 33.50 -8.15 -31.21
C GLN A 291 34.73 -8.80 -31.84
N ARG A 292 35.62 -9.39 -31.03
CA ARG A 292 36.82 -10.08 -31.52
C ARG A 292 36.51 -11.30 -32.38
N SER A 293 35.43 -12.01 -32.07
CA SER A 293 35.00 -13.16 -32.88
C SER A 293 34.48 -12.69 -34.25
N LEU A 294 33.75 -11.58 -34.30
CA LEU A 294 33.31 -10.96 -35.55
C LEU A 294 34.49 -10.42 -36.37
N ASP A 295 35.43 -9.69 -35.75
CA ASP A 295 36.61 -9.15 -36.43
C ASP A 295 37.42 -10.28 -37.10
N ARG A 296 37.62 -11.42 -36.43
CA ARG A 296 38.32 -12.57 -37.03
C ARG A 296 37.60 -13.15 -38.24
N ILE A 297 36.27 -13.22 -38.21
CA ILE A 297 35.48 -13.71 -39.34
C ILE A 297 35.56 -12.69 -40.48
N ASP A 298 35.50 -11.40 -40.16
CA ASP A 298 35.58 -10.30 -41.12
C ASP A 298 36.96 -10.21 -41.81
N ASP A 299 38.04 -10.29 -41.02
CA ASP A 299 39.44 -10.24 -41.50
C ASP A 299 39.83 -11.48 -42.32
N SER A 300 39.04 -12.58 -42.23
CA SER A 300 39.28 -13.79 -43.05
C SER A 300 38.90 -13.61 -44.53
N ARG A 301 38.18 -12.52 -44.87
CA ARG A 301 37.76 -12.21 -46.23
C ARG A 301 38.94 -11.72 -47.07
N ARG A 302 38.93 -12.01 -48.38
CA ARG A 302 39.89 -11.45 -49.35
C ARG A 302 39.13 -10.62 -50.38
N ASP A 303 39.55 -9.38 -50.60
CA ASP A 303 38.86 -8.43 -51.49
C ASP A 303 37.34 -8.35 -51.22
N GLY A 304 36.95 -8.39 -49.94
CA GLY A 304 35.55 -8.34 -49.50
C GLY A 304 34.77 -9.66 -49.60
N ASN A 305 35.37 -10.74 -50.11
CA ASN A 305 34.70 -12.02 -50.37
C ASN A 305 35.10 -13.12 -49.39
N PHE A 306 34.16 -13.99 -49.04
CA PHE A 306 34.42 -15.23 -48.28
C PHE A 306 34.92 -16.33 -49.22
N PHE A 307 35.86 -17.14 -48.72
CA PHE A 307 36.44 -18.27 -49.46
C PHE A 307 36.32 -19.56 -48.64
N ASP A 308 36.18 -20.69 -49.32
CA ASP A 308 36.22 -22.02 -48.69
C ASP A 308 37.67 -22.46 -48.38
N ALA A 309 37.82 -23.67 -47.83
CA ALA A 309 39.11 -24.24 -47.46
C ALA A 309 40.05 -24.43 -48.67
N GLU A 310 39.50 -24.62 -49.86
CA GLU A 310 40.22 -24.77 -51.13
C GLU A 310 40.52 -23.41 -51.81
N GLY A 311 40.08 -22.29 -51.20
CA GLY A 311 40.36 -20.95 -51.68
C GLY A 311 39.46 -20.47 -52.81
N LYS A 312 38.27 -21.06 -53.00
CA LYS A 312 37.26 -20.66 -53.98
C LYS A 312 36.22 -19.72 -53.36
N PRO A 313 35.80 -18.63 -54.05
CA PRO A 313 34.89 -17.66 -53.46
C PRO A 313 33.47 -18.20 -53.29
N ALA A 314 32.75 -17.66 -52.30
CA ALA A 314 31.32 -17.87 -52.12
C ALA A 314 30.53 -17.40 -53.35
N ASP A 315 29.44 -18.11 -53.68
CA ASP A 315 28.50 -17.60 -54.68
C ASP A 315 27.81 -16.31 -54.17
N LEU A 316 27.27 -15.52 -55.09
CA LEU A 316 26.74 -14.19 -54.79
C LEU A 316 25.58 -14.20 -53.76
N TYR A 317 24.75 -15.25 -53.74
CA TYR A 317 23.68 -15.40 -52.76
C TYR A 317 24.25 -15.73 -51.38
N THR A 318 25.13 -16.74 -51.31
CA THR A 318 25.81 -17.14 -50.06
C THR A 318 26.61 -15.98 -49.45
N GLN A 319 27.38 -15.26 -50.28
CA GLN A 319 28.16 -14.08 -49.89
C GLN A 319 27.28 -13.01 -49.24
N ARG A 320 26.11 -12.70 -49.84
CA ARG A 320 25.19 -11.66 -49.34
C ARG A 320 24.57 -12.04 -47.99
N ILE A 321 24.24 -13.32 -47.78
CA ILE A 321 23.68 -13.80 -46.52
C ILE A 321 24.71 -13.74 -45.38
N LEU A 322 25.95 -14.18 -45.64
CA LEU A 322 27.04 -14.08 -44.65
C LEU A 322 27.32 -12.63 -44.25
N LEU A 323 27.41 -11.72 -45.24
CA LEU A 323 27.59 -10.29 -44.99
C LEU A 323 26.40 -9.67 -44.23
N TYR A 324 25.17 -10.11 -44.50
CA TYR A 324 24.00 -9.66 -43.74
C TYR A 324 24.11 -10.04 -42.25
N LEU A 325 24.47 -11.30 -41.94
CA LEU A 325 24.64 -11.76 -40.56
C LEU A 325 25.77 -11.00 -39.84
N LEU A 326 26.90 -10.81 -40.51
CA LEU A 326 28.05 -10.06 -40.00
C LEU A 326 27.67 -8.62 -39.65
N ARG A 327 27.07 -7.90 -40.60
CA ARG A 327 26.62 -6.51 -40.42
C ARG A 327 25.56 -6.37 -39.34
N ARG A 328 24.62 -7.31 -39.27
CA ARG A 328 23.59 -7.30 -38.23
C ARG A 328 24.16 -7.54 -36.84
N SER A 329 25.20 -8.37 -36.72
CA SER A 329 25.89 -8.63 -35.45
C SER A 329 26.63 -7.39 -34.94
N TYR A 330 27.37 -6.68 -35.81
CA TYR A 330 27.96 -5.38 -35.44
C TYR A 330 26.90 -4.35 -35.03
N ALA A 331 25.75 -4.31 -35.72
CA ALA A 331 24.65 -3.42 -35.36
C ALA A 331 24.07 -3.72 -33.97
N TYR A 332 23.98 -4.99 -33.56
CA TYR A 332 23.55 -5.35 -32.20
C TYR A 332 24.59 -4.97 -31.14
N ILE A 333 25.89 -5.14 -31.41
CA ILE A 333 26.95 -4.66 -30.51
C ILE A 333 26.82 -3.14 -30.31
N TYR A 334 26.65 -2.38 -31.39
CA TYR A 334 26.44 -0.94 -31.33
C TYR A 334 25.21 -0.56 -30.51
N GLN A 335 24.08 -1.26 -30.68
CA GLN A 335 22.87 -1.03 -29.89
C GLN A 335 23.10 -1.30 -28.40
N LEU A 336 23.79 -2.37 -28.05
CA LEU A 336 24.11 -2.72 -26.67
C LEU A 336 25.07 -1.70 -26.04
N LEU A 337 26.04 -1.17 -26.79
CA LEU A 337 26.93 -0.11 -26.31
C LEU A 337 26.19 1.21 -26.05
N ILE A 338 25.20 1.57 -26.89
CA ILE A 338 24.38 2.77 -26.67
C ILE A 338 23.44 2.61 -25.48
N ALA A 339 22.96 1.38 -25.24
CA ALA A 339 22.03 1.07 -24.15
C ALA A 339 22.71 1.00 -22.77
N SER A 340 24.03 1.12 -22.68
CA SER A 340 24.75 1.12 -21.39
C SER A 340 24.47 2.41 -20.60
N GLU A 341 23.93 2.22 -19.40
CA GLU A 341 23.55 3.28 -18.48
C GLU A 341 24.77 3.79 -17.69
N PRO A 342 24.85 5.09 -17.33
CA PRO A 342 25.98 5.68 -16.61
C PRO A 342 25.94 5.37 -15.10
N VAL A 343 25.62 4.12 -14.74
CA VAL A 343 25.57 3.65 -13.36
C VAL A 343 26.40 2.39 -13.22
N SER A 344 27.14 2.27 -12.11
CA SER A 344 27.92 1.07 -11.85
C SER A 344 27.01 -0.15 -11.67
N GLU A 345 27.58 -1.34 -11.91
CA GLU A 345 26.90 -2.64 -11.71
C GLU A 345 26.21 -2.75 -10.34
N ALA A 346 26.82 -2.19 -9.30
CA ALA A 346 26.29 -2.19 -7.93
C ALA A 346 24.98 -1.39 -7.77
N LEU A 347 24.74 -0.36 -8.58
CA LEU A 347 23.53 0.48 -8.51
C LEU A 347 22.45 0.07 -9.50
N LEU A 348 22.75 -0.78 -10.48
CA LEU A 348 21.78 -1.25 -11.48
C LEU A 348 20.48 -1.81 -10.85
N PRO A 349 20.50 -2.59 -9.75
CA PRO A 349 19.27 -3.08 -9.13
C PRO A 349 18.35 -1.94 -8.66
N VAL A 350 18.91 -0.89 -8.06
CA VAL A 350 18.17 0.28 -7.58
C VAL A 350 17.67 1.12 -8.76
N TYR A 351 18.54 1.39 -9.72
CA TYR A 351 18.22 2.18 -10.91
C TYR A 351 17.09 1.54 -11.74
N ASN A 352 17.10 0.21 -11.91
CA ASN A 352 16.05 -0.52 -12.62
C ASN A 352 14.70 -0.49 -11.91
N GLN A 353 14.69 -0.57 -10.57
CA GLN A 353 13.47 -0.41 -9.77
C GLN A 353 12.87 0.97 -9.98
N LEU A 354 13.69 2.02 -9.98
CA LEU A 354 13.24 3.39 -10.24
C LEU A 354 12.75 3.60 -11.67
N LEU A 355 13.42 3.01 -12.68
CA LEU A 355 12.94 3.07 -14.08
C LEU A 355 11.57 2.42 -14.24
N THR A 356 11.34 1.29 -13.56
CA THR A 356 10.04 0.61 -13.56
C THR A 356 8.98 1.50 -12.91
N LEU A 357 9.30 2.06 -11.75
CA LEU A 357 8.42 2.93 -10.99
C LEU A 357 8.02 4.18 -11.76
N ARG A 358 8.99 4.84 -12.40
CA ARG A 358 8.78 5.95 -13.32
C ARG A 358 7.81 5.59 -14.44
N ARG A 359 8.01 4.45 -15.11
CA ARG A 359 7.12 4.01 -16.20
C ARG A 359 5.69 3.83 -15.69
N CYS A 360 5.52 3.20 -14.54
CA CYS A 360 4.20 3.03 -13.96
C CYS A 360 3.53 4.39 -13.65
N LEU A 361 4.24 5.31 -13.02
CA LEU A 361 3.72 6.66 -12.71
C LEU A 361 3.36 7.45 -13.98
N VAL A 362 4.18 7.35 -15.03
CA VAL A 362 3.89 7.98 -16.34
C VAL A 362 2.65 7.37 -16.99
N GLU A 363 2.46 6.06 -16.93
CA GLU A 363 1.28 5.41 -17.50
C GLU A 363 0.01 5.76 -16.71
N VAL A 364 0.08 5.86 -15.38
CA VAL A 364 -1.03 6.37 -14.55
C VAL A 364 -1.39 7.80 -14.98
N LYS A 365 -0.39 8.67 -15.18
CA LYS A 365 -0.60 10.04 -15.68
C LYS A 365 -1.25 10.06 -17.06
N LYS A 366 -0.83 9.21 -18.00
CA LYS A 366 -1.43 9.12 -19.34
C LYS A 366 -2.85 8.55 -19.32
N ALA A 367 -3.17 7.69 -18.35
CA ALA A 367 -4.49 7.08 -18.18
C ALA A 367 -5.54 8.04 -17.60
N GLY A 368 -5.19 9.31 -17.34
CA GLY A 368 -6.09 10.33 -16.78
C GLY A 368 -5.76 10.73 -15.35
N GLY A 369 -4.66 10.23 -14.79
CA GLY A 369 -4.29 10.46 -13.39
C GLY A 369 -4.94 9.44 -12.46
N VAL A 370 -4.97 9.76 -11.17
CA VAL A 370 -5.65 8.95 -10.15
C VAL A 370 -6.97 9.60 -9.77
N SER A 371 -7.98 8.80 -9.45
CA SER A 371 -9.28 9.33 -9.00
C SER A 371 -9.23 9.80 -7.55
N ASN A 372 -8.30 9.24 -6.76
CA ASN A 372 -8.01 9.64 -5.39
C ASN A 372 -6.51 9.46 -5.09
N PRO A 373 -5.94 10.21 -4.12
CA PRO A 373 -4.52 10.11 -3.77
C PRO A 373 -4.01 8.74 -3.30
N ARG A 374 -4.87 7.81 -2.86
CA ARG A 374 -4.42 6.52 -2.29
C ARG A 374 -4.00 5.51 -3.32
N GLU A 375 -4.50 5.65 -4.54
CA GLU A 375 -4.01 4.89 -5.69
C GLU A 375 -2.49 5.10 -5.87
N LEU A 376 -1.93 6.20 -5.33
CA LEU A 376 -0.50 6.48 -5.33
C LEU A 376 0.29 5.85 -4.16
N TYR A 377 -0.39 5.20 -3.20
CA TYR A 377 0.25 4.67 -1.99
C TYR A 377 1.27 3.54 -2.26
N PRO A 378 0.98 2.53 -3.12
CA PRO A 378 1.97 1.51 -3.46
C PRO A 378 3.24 2.10 -4.08
N TYR A 379 3.09 3.15 -4.89
CA TYR A 379 4.21 3.88 -5.49
C TYR A 379 5.00 4.67 -4.46
N SER A 380 4.30 5.33 -3.53
CA SER A 380 4.91 6.09 -2.44
C SER A 380 5.69 5.19 -1.47
N MET A 381 5.14 4.02 -1.12
CA MET A 381 5.86 3.03 -0.30
C MET A 381 7.11 2.53 -1.01
N LYS A 382 7.02 2.24 -2.31
CA LYS A 382 8.18 1.77 -3.07
C LYS A 382 9.26 2.84 -3.20
N LEU A 383 8.87 4.11 -3.41
CA LEU A 383 9.79 5.25 -3.41
C LEU A 383 10.52 5.37 -2.07
N ASN A 384 9.77 5.37 -0.96
CA ASN A 384 10.34 5.46 0.38
C ASN A 384 11.25 4.26 0.70
N SER A 385 10.86 3.05 0.28
CA SER A 385 11.69 1.84 0.45
C SER A 385 13.04 1.96 -0.25
N ILE A 386 13.06 2.48 -1.48
CA ILE A 386 14.30 2.71 -2.22
C ILE A 386 15.11 3.84 -1.57
N ASP A 387 14.44 4.91 -1.16
CA ASP A 387 15.07 6.06 -0.53
C ASP A 387 15.77 5.69 0.79
N ASN A 388 15.14 4.84 1.60
CA ASN A 388 15.67 4.33 2.87
C ASN A 388 16.93 3.46 2.71
N MET A 389 17.28 3.02 1.50
CA MET A 389 18.54 2.32 1.24
C MET A 389 19.75 3.27 1.27
N ARG A 390 19.53 4.59 1.33
CA ARG A 390 20.59 5.60 1.35
C ARG A 390 21.16 5.79 2.76
N VAL A 391 22.48 5.93 2.85
CA VAL A 391 23.20 6.34 4.05
C VAL A 391 23.90 7.66 3.73
N ASP A 392 23.60 8.71 4.51
CA ASP A 392 24.03 10.10 4.28
C ASP A 392 23.71 10.60 2.85
N GLY A 393 22.52 10.25 2.35
CA GLY A 393 22.04 10.66 1.03
C GLY A 393 22.66 9.93 -0.15
N LYS A 394 23.47 8.88 0.09
CA LYS A 394 24.13 8.08 -0.95
C LYS A 394 23.79 6.60 -0.83
N PHE A 395 23.71 5.90 -1.96
CA PHE A 395 23.59 4.44 -1.99
C PHE A 395 24.97 3.81 -1.77
N GLN A 396 25.14 3.04 -0.69
CA GLN A 396 26.42 2.44 -0.30
C GLN A 396 26.35 0.91 -0.37
N VAL A 397 27.48 0.27 -0.72
CA VAL A 397 27.64 -1.20 -0.67
C VAL A 397 28.81 -1.51 0.26
N GLY A 398 28.51 -1.98 1.47
CA GLY A 398 29.51 -2.08 2.53
C GLY A 398 30.03 -0.69 2.92
N SER A 399 31.35 -0.47 2.79
CA SER A 399 31.98 0.85 2.99
C SER A 399 32.16 1.65 1.69
N ASP A 400 31.79 1.09 0.54
CA ASP A 400 32.08 1.68 -0.76
C ASP A 400 30.89 2.49 -1.29
N ILE A 401 31.20 3.62 -1.94
CA ILE A 401 30.23 4.44 -2.66
C ILE A 401 30.39 4.12 -4.15
N PRO A 402 29.46 3.37 -4.77
CA PRO A 402 29.56 3.05 -6.18
C PRO A 402 29.29 4.28 -7.06
N GLU A 403 29.89 4.29 -8.25
CA GLU A 403 29.70 5.33 -9.26
C GLU A 403 28.27 5.30 -9.85
N GLY A 404 27.77 6.46 -10.27
CA GLY A 404 26.42 6.61 -10.83
C GLY A 404 25.36 7.19 -9.87
N GLN A 405 25.77 7.66 -8.68
CA GLN A 405 24.87 8.23 -7.67
C GLN A 405 23.96 9.33 -8.23
N GLY A 406 24.51 10.26 -9.01
CA GLY A 406 23.74 11.36 -9.60
C GLY A 406 22.57 10.88 -10.44
N SER A 407 22.79 9.91 -11.33
CA SER A 407 21.72 9.36 -12.18
C SER A 407 20.64 8.62 -11.40
N VAL A 408 20.99 7.92 -10.32
CA VAL A 408 20.01 7.26 -9.44
C VAL A 408 19.21 8.30 -8.65
N ILE A 409 19.88 9.35 -8.14
CA ILE A 409 19.26 10.42 -7.36
C ILE A 409 18.30 11.25 -8.24
N ASP A 410 18.73 11.63 -9.44
CA ASP A 410 17.91 12.38 -10.39
C ASP A 410 16.64 11.60 -10.77
N LEU A 411 16.79 10.29 -11.01
CA LEU A 411 15.66 9.43 -11.35
C LEU A 411 14.70 9.21 -10.15
N LEU A 412 15.25 9.11 -8.93
CA LEU A 412 14.45 9.07 -7.70
C LEU A 412 13.64 10.36 -7.54
N ALA A 413 14.27 11.52 -7.74
CA ALA A 413 13.60 12.82 -7.70
C ALA A 413 12.48 12.92 -8.76
N GLU A 414 12.74 12.52 -10.01
CA GLU A 414 11.73 12.50 -11.07
C GLU A 414 10.51 11.66 -10.68
N CYS A 415 10.71 10.52 -10.03
CA CYS A 415 9.59 9.69 -9.59
C CYS A 415 8.78 10.34 -8.46
N TYR A 416 9.43 11.04 -7.52
CA TYR A 416 8.73 11.83 -6.50
C TYR A 416 7.91 12.98 -7.11
N ASP A 417 8.49 13.69 -8.08
CA ASP A 417 7.79 14.79 -8.78
C ASP A 417 6.52 14.28 -9.49
N LEU A 418 6.63 13.17 -10.23
CA LEU A 418 5.48 12.54 -10.90
C LEU A 418 4.38 12.11 -9.93
N ALA A 419 4.77 11.54 -8.78
CA ALA A 419 3.81 11.14 -7.75
C ALA A 419 3.11 12.37 -7.12
N TYR A 420 3.84 13.47 -6.92
CA TYR A 420 3.30 14.72 -6.38
C TYR A 420 2.30 15.40 -7.34
N GLU A 421 2.62 15.47 -8.63
CA GLU A 421 1.72 16.01 -9.65
C GLU A 421 0.40 15.25 -9.72
N LEU A 422 0.46 13.91 -9.72
CA LEU A 422 -0.71 13.04 -9.73
C LEU A 422 -1.59 13.23 -8.49
N ARG A 423 -0.95 13.41 -7.33
CA ARG A 423 -1.64 13.67 -6.06
C ARG A 423 -2.39 15.00 -6.09
N THR A 424 -1.73 16.05 -6.58
CA THR A 424 -2.31 17.40 -6.66
C THR A 424 -3.51 17.45 -7.60
N ALA A 425 -3.46 16.71 -8.72
CA ALA A 425 -4.57 16.60 -9.65
C ALA A 425 -5.81 15.89 -9.08
N ALA A 426 -5.64 15.09 -8.03
CA ALA A 426 -6.67 14.25 -7.43
C ALA A 426 -7.24 14.80 -6.10
N ASP A 427 -6.94 16.05 -5.74
CA ASP A 427 -7.28 16.57 -4.40
C ASP A 427 -8.78 16.88 -4.23
N ASN A 428 -9.51 15.91 -3.69
CA ASN A 428 -10.92 16.02 -3.31
C ASN A 428 -11.20 17.18 -2.33
N PHE A 429 -10.22 17.65 -1.56
CA PHE A 429 -10.43 18.74 -0.62
C PHE A 429 -10.84 20.04 -1.33
N GLN A 430 -10.17 20.39 -2.44
CA GLN A 430 -10.51 21.58 -3.22
C GLN A 430 -11.89 21.44 -3.88
N LYS A 431 -12.27 20.23 -4.30
CA LYS A 431 -13.63 19.95 -4.79
C LYS A 431 -14.68 20.19 -3.71
N VAL A 432 -14.48 19.67 -2.49
CA VAL A 432 -15.36 19.92 -1.34
C VAL A 432 -15.49 21.41 -1.06
N ARG A 433 -14.37 22.15 -1.07
CA ARG A 433 -14.38 23.62 -0.89
C ARG A 433 -15.22 24.33 -1.93
N SER A 434 -15.16 23.90 -3.19
CA SER A 434 -15.97 24.48 -4.26
C SER A 434 -17.46 24.17 -4.11
N ILE A 435 -17.82 22.97 -3.66
CA ILE A 435 -19.22 22.55 -3.46
C ILE A 435 -19.87 23.31 -2.30
N LEU A 436 -19.12 23.58 -1.23
CA LEU A 436 -19.65 24.18 0.00
C LEU A 436 -19.52 25.71 0.05
N ASP A 437 -19.19 26.36 -1.08
CA ASP A 437 -19.21 27.82 -1.30
C ASP A 437 -18.65 28.67 -0.14
N GLY A 438 -17.42 28.34 0.30
CA GLY A 438 -16.71 29.13 1.32
C GLY A 438 -17.18 28.97 2.76
N ARG A 439 -18.08 28.01 3.05
CA ARG A 439 -18.44 27.63 4.43
C ARG A 439 -17.19 27.22 5.25
N PRO A 440 -16.98 27.77 6.46
CA PRO A 440 -15.95 27.29 7.39
C PRO A 440 -16.18 25.83 7.78
N LEU A 441 -15.12 25.04 7.75
CA LEU A 441 -15.12 23.62 8.06
C LEU A 441 -14.31 23.33 9.31
N SER A 442 -14.85 22.46 10.16
CA SER A 442 -14.09 21.88 11.28
C SER A 442 -12.98 20.98 10.74
N LEU A 443 -11.98 20.67 11.56
CA LEU A 443 -10.92 19.74 11.15
C LEU A 443 -11.49 18.37 10.75
N ALA A 444 -12.42 17.85 11.57
CA ALA A 444 -13.09 16.60 11.28
C ALA A 444 -13.87 16.64 9.96
N GLU A 445 -14.55 17.75 9.65
CA GLU A 445 -15.26 17.94 8.39
C GLU A 445 -14.31 17.98 7.19
N LYS A 446 -13.19 18.70 7.29
CA LYS A 446 -12.17 18.73 6.23
C LYS A 446 -11.71 17.31 5.89
N ILE A 447 -11.32 16.55 6.91
CA ILE A 447 -10.81 15.18 6.73
C ILE A 447 -11.90 14.25 6.20
N LEU A 448 -13.07 14.19 6.84
CA LEU A 448 -14.15 13.31 6.39
C LEU A 448 -14.60 13.63 4.95
N TYR A 449 -14.82 14.90 4.63
CA TYR A 449 -15.39 15.26 3.34
C TYR A 449 -14.40 15.07 2.18
N SER A 450 -13.10 15.21 2.42
CA SER A 450 -12.07 14.95 1.40
C SER A 450 -11.89 13.46 1.09
N HIS A 451 -12.45 12.60 1.94
CA HIS A 451 -12.45 11.15 1.77
C HIS A 451 -13.76 10.61 1.19
N LEU A 452 -14.64 11.48 0.68
CA LEU A 452 -15.87 11.05 0.03
C LEU A 452 -15.58 10.41 -1.32
N ASP A 453 -16.22 9.27 -1.58
CA ASP A 453 -16.23 8.61 -2.89
C ASP A 453 -16.85 9.54 -3.96
N ASN A 454 -17.97 10.18 -3.59
CA ASN A 454 -18.57 11.26 -4.37
C ASN A 454 -19.04 12.38 -3.43
N ALA A 455 -18.31 13.50 -3.47
CA ALA A 455 -18.57 14.66 -2.62
C ALA A 455 -19.93 15.33 -2.91
N GLU A 456 -20.35 15.46 -4.17
CA GLU A 456 -21.63 16.09 -4.52
C GLU A 456 -22.81 15.25 -4.04
N GLU A 457 -22.78 13.93 -4.32
CA GLU A 457 -23.81 13.00 -3.88
C GLU A 457 -23.97 13.04 -2.36
N SER A 458 -22.86 12.87 -1.64
CA SER A 458 -22.88 12.73 -0.18
C SER A 458 -23.21 14.05 0.54
N LEU A 459 -22.77 15.19 0.01
CA LEU A 459 -22.94 16.48 0.69
C LEU A 459 -24.24 17.19 0.36
N LEU A 460 -24.84 16.96 -0.82
CA LEU A 460 -26.02 17.71 -1.27
C LEU A 460 -27.35 16.92 -1.13
N THR A 461 -27.30 15.59 -1.12
CA THR A 461 -28.51 14.75 -1.07
C THR A 461 -29.14 14.76 0.32
N GLY A 462 -30.37 15.28 0.44
CA GLY A 462 -31.12 15.26 1.71
C GLY A 462 -30.58 16.23 2.78
N THR A 463 -29.77 17.22 2.38
CA THR A 463 -29.05 18.12 3.31
C THR A 463 -29.38 19.61 3.09
N ASP A 464 -30.47 19.94 2.40
CA ASP A 464 -30.76 21.33 1.99
C ASP A 464 -29.57 21.95 1.22
N ASN A 465 -29.12 21.23 0.19
CA ASN A 465 -28.02 21.61 -0.71
C ASN A 465 -26.73 22.01 0.04
N GLY A 466 -26.30 21.17 1.00
CA GLY A 466 -25.06 21.38 1.77
C GLY A 466 -25.20 22.25 3.02
N ARG A 467 -26.38 22.81 3.31
CA ARG A 467 -26.59 23.65 4.51
C ARG A 467 -26.72 22.84 5.78
N LYS A 468 -27.42 21.69 5.73
CA LYS A 468 -27.73 20.81 6.87
C LYS A 468 -27.05 19.45 6.78
N ILE A 469 -25.73 19.42 6.62
CA ILE A 469 -24.96 18.16 6.47
C ILE A 469 -24.93 17.34 7.77
N ARG A 470 -24.45 17.95 8.87
CA ARG A 470 -24.26 17.27 10.17
C ARG A 470 -25.57 16.66 10.67
N GLY A 471 -25.54 15.38 11.04
CA GLY A 471 -26.70 14.63 11.51
C GLY A 471 -27.71 14.21 10.43
N ASN A 472 -27.55 14.62 9.17
CA ASN A 472 -28.48 14.28 8.08
C ASN A 472 -27.83 13.52 6.92
N ALA A 473 -26.65 13.95 6.45
CA ALA A 473 -25.97 13.29 5.33
C ALA A 473 -25.56 11.85 5.68
N ASN A 474 -25.61 10.97 4.68
CA ASN A 474 -24.95 9.66 4.73
C ASN A 474 -23.67 9.78 3.90
N LEU A 475 -22.53 9.89 4.57
CA LEU A 475 -21.22 10.04 3.95
C LEU A 475 -20.78 8.68 3.42
N LYS A 476 -20.54 8.59 2.11
CA LYS A 476 -19.92 7.41 1.47
C LYS A 476 -18.43 7.63 1.39
N LEU A 477 -17.70 7.08 2.34
CA LEU A 477 -16.30 7.36 2.57
C LEU A 477 -15.43 6.24 2.02
N LYS A 478 -14.29 6.62 1.47
CA LYS A 478 -13.18 5.70 1.22
C LYS A 478 -12.22 5.88 2.42
N PRO A 479 -11.82 4.83 3.17
CA PRO A 479 -10.78 4.88 4.22
C PRO A 479 -9.38 4.47 3.74
N ASP A 480 -8.30 5.08 4.22
CA ASP A 480 -6.94 4.98 3.62
C ASP A 480 -6.31 3.64 3.90
N ARG A 481 -6.70 3.07 5.04
CA ARG A 481 -6.21 1.80 5.54
C ARG A 481 -7.18 1.19 6.53
N VAL A 482 -6.93 -0.08 6.80
CA VAL A 482 -7.59 -0.87 7.85
C VAL A 482 -6.55 -1.36 8.87
N ALA A 483 -6.91 -1.41 10.14
CA ALA A 483 -6.14 -2.11 11.17
C ALA A 483 -7.07 -3.08 11.92
N MET A 484 -6.63 -4.32 12.11
CA MET A 484 -7.44 -5.36 12.75
C MET A 484 -6.67 -5.99 13.91
N GLN A 485 -7.38 -6.36 14.97
CA GLN A 485 -6.81 -7.11 16.09
C GLN A 485 -7.27 -8.57 16.04
N ASP A 486 -6.47 -9.50 16.53
CA ASP A 486 -6.64 -10.95 16.40
C ASP A 486 -8.03 -11.49 16.80
N ALA A 487 -8.71 -10.92 17.78
CA ALA A 487 -10.05 -11.37 18.19
C ALA A 487 -11.17 -10.94 17.22
N SER A 488 -11.00 -9.88 16.43
CA SER A 488 -11.97 -9.46 15.38
C SER A 488 -11.51 -9.80 13.97
N ALA A 489 -10.20 -9.85 13.73
CA ALA A 489 -9.57 -10.18 12.45
C ALA A 489 -10.02 -11.56 11.95
N GLN A 490 -10.23 -12.52 12.87
CA GLN A 490 -10.76 -13.85 12.54
C GLN A 490 -12.01 -13.77 11.66
N MET A 491 -13.05 -13.10 12.15
CA MET A 491 -14.33 -13.01 11.45
C MET A 491 -14.27 -12.04 10.27
N ALA A 492 -13.47 -10.97 10.35
CA ALA A 492 -13.27 -10.04 9.23
C ALA A 492 -12.63 -10.74 8.02
N LEU A 493 -11.59 -11.56 8.24
CA LEU A 493 -10.92 -12.30 7.17
C LEU A 493 -11.78 -13.44 6.63
N LEU A 494 -12.49 -14.18 7.49
CA LEU A 494 -13.45 -15.20 7.03
C LEU A 494 -14.53 -14.58 6.14
N GLN A 495 -14.99 -13.36 6.46
CA GLN A 495 -15.91 -12.60 5.61
C GLN A 495 -15.25 -12.14 4.30
N PHE A 496 -14.03 -11.59 4.35
CA PHE A 496 -13.26 -11.19 3.17
C PHE A 496 -13.02 -12.35 2.20
N MET A 497 -12.74 -13.55 2.73
CA MET A 497 -12.57 -14.78 1.93
C MET A 497 -13.82 -15.08 1.08
N THR A 498 -15.02 -14.79 1.57
CA THR A 498 -16.27 -14.99 0.80
C THR A 498 -16.41 -14.04 -0.40
N CYS A 499 -15.65 -12.94 -0.42
CA CYS A 499 -15.62 -12.01 -1.54
C CYS A 499 -14.78 -12.53 -2.72
N ASN A 500 -13.99 -13.59 -2.53
CA ASN A 500 -13.14 -14.21 -3.55
C ASN A 500 -12.18 -13.23 -4.26
N LEU A 501 -11.65 -12.25 -3.53
CA LEU A 501 -10.62 -11.33 -4.05
C LEU A 501 -9.21 -11.88 -3.80
N PRO A 502 -8.24 -11.59 -4.70
CA PRO A 502 -6.87 -12.09 -4.55
C PRO A 502 -6.04 -11.34 -3.50
N SER A 503 -6.42 -10.10 -3.15
CA SER A 503 -5.71 -9.20 -2.24
C SER A 503 -6.62 -8.10 -1.72
N THR A 504 -6.23 -7.42 -0.65
CA THR A 504 -6.94 -6.23 -0.13
C THR A 504 -6.72 -5.01 -1.04
N ALA A 505 -7.72 -4.14 -1.15
CA ALA A 505 -7.66 -2.94 -2.00
C ALA A 505 -6.98 -1.74 -1.33
N VAL A 506 -6.97 -1.70 0.01
CA VAL A 506 -6.24 -0.70 0.80
C VAL A 506 -5.23 -1.40 1.71
N PRO A 507 -4.15 -0.73 2.11
CA PRO A 507 -3.23 -1.25 3.11
C PRO A 507 -3.96 -1.73 4.37
N ALA A 508 -3.60 -2.91 4.85
CA ALA A 508 -4.20 -3.50 6.02
C ALA A 508 -3.12 -4.08 6.95
N SER A 509 -3.41 -4.13 8.25
CA SER A 509 -2.57 -4.82 9.23
C SER A 509 -3.38 -5.61 10.24
N ILE A 510 -2.82 -6.73 10.71
CA ILE A 510 -3.35 -7.58 11.78
C ILE A 510 -2.42 -7.51 12.98
N HIS A 511 -2.97 -7.38 14.18
CA HIS A 511 -2.23 -7.25 15.43
C HIS A 511 -2.64 -8.34 16.42
N CYS A 512 -1.69 -9.14 16.88
CA CYS A 512 -1.96 -10.27 17.79
C CYS A 512 -1.77 -9.87 19.27
N ASP A 513 -2.78 -9.22 19.85
CA ASP A 513 -2.71 -8.60 21.18
C ASP A 513 -3.86 -8.98 22.14
N HIS A 514 -4.98 -9.56 21.70
CA HIS A 514 -6.13 -9.90 22.56
C HIS A 514 -6.13 -11.35 23.05
N MET A 515 -5.28 -12.21 22.52
CA MET A 515 -5.24 -13.63 22.89
C MET A 515 -4.08 -14.01 23.81
N ILE A 516 -3.45 -13.03 24.47
CA ILE A 516 -2.34 -13.22 25.41
C ILE A 516 -2.80 -13.02 26.85
N VAL A 517 -2.62 -14.03 27.69
CA VAL A 517 -3.07 -14.06 29.11
C VAL A 517 -1.96 -13.58 30.03
N GLY A 518 -2.22 -12.56 30.86
CA GLY A 518 -1.32 -12.20 31.95
C GLY A 518 -1.50 -13.09 33.17
N GLU A 519 -0.42 -13.60 33.75
CA GLU A 519 -0.38 -14.36 35.01
C GLU A 519 0.95 -14.15 35.76
N LYS A 520 2.07 -14.54 35.17
CA LYS A 520 3.39 -14.60 35.85
C LYS A 520 4.44 -13.67 35.26
N GLY A 521 4.12 -12.98 34.16
CA GLY A 521 5.04 -12.11 33.45
C GLY A 521 5.34 -12.59 32.03
N ALA A 522 5.83 -11.67 31.20
CA ALA A 522 5.95 -11.84 29.75
C ALA A 522 6.66 -13.14 29.32
N ASP A 523 7.77 -13.48 29.97
CA ASP A 523 8.62 -14.62 29.59
C ASP A 523 7.93 -15.99 29.74
N THR A 524 6.94 -16.08 30.64
CA THR A 524 6.13 -17.30 30.82
C THR A 524 4.82 -17.22 30.04
N ASP A 525 4.18 -16.06 30.08
CA ASP A 525 2.81 -15.86 29.62
C ASP A 525 2.70 -15.88 28.09
N LEU A 526 3.67 -15.27 27.39
CA LEU A 526 3.65 -15.17 25.93
C LEU A 526 3.83 -16.53 25.25
N PRO A 527 4.85 -17.36 25.56
CA PRO A 527 4.98 -18.69 24.95
C PRO A 527 3.77 -19.59 25.18
N ASN A 528 3.20 -19.56 26.39
CA ASN A 528 2.00 -20.34 26.72
C ASN A 528 0.78 -19.88 25.91
N SER A 529 0.63 -18.57 25.72
CA SER A 529 -0.46 -18.00 24.93
C SER A 529 -0.33 -18.32 23.44
N ILE A 530 0.90 -18.30 22.90
CA ILE A 530 1.20 -18.74 21.53
C ILE A 530 0.84 -20.22 21.37
N ALA A 531 1.30 -21.08 22.27
CA ALA A 531 0.98 -22.51 22.21
C ALA A 531 -0.54 -22.79 22.29
N GLY A 532 -1.26 -22.08 23.17
CA GLY A 532 -2.70 -22.25 23.36
C GLY A 532 -3.58 -21.68 22.24
N ASN A 533 -3.04 -20.81 21.38
CA ASN A 533 -3.78 -20.16 20.29
C ASN A 533 -3.13 -20.35 18.92
N LYS A 534 -2.23 -21.34 18.80
CA LYS A 534 -1.45 -21.58 17.59
C LYS A 534 -2.31 -21.62 16.33
N GLU A 535 -3.42 -22.37 16.37
CA GLU A 535 -4.36 -22.50 15.25
C GLU A 535 -4.88 -21.15 14.74
N VAL A 536 -5.26 -20.24 15.64
CA VAL A 536 -5.76 -18.92 15.27
C VAL A 536 -4.63 -18.07 14.69
N PHE A 537 -3.44 -18.12 15.27
CA PHE A 537 -2.29 -17.37 14.76
C PHE A 537 -1.84 -17.87 13.38
N ASP A 538 -1.79 -19.18 13.17
CA ASP A 538 -1.47 -19.80 11.87
C ASP A 538 -2.49 -19.37 10.80
N PHE A 539 -3.79 -19.32 11.13
CA PHE A 539 -4.83 -18.81 10.23
C PHE A 539 -4.61 -17.34 9.87
N LEU A 540 -4.37 -16.49 10.86
CA LEU A 540 -4.18 -15.05 10.63
C LEU A 540 -2.92 -14.77 9.82
N GLU A 541 -1.81 -15.46 10.12
CA GLU A 541 -0.54 -15.32 9.39
C GLU A 541 -0.66 -15.80 7.94
N SER A 542 -1.25 -16.99 7.72
CA SER A 542 -1.45 -17.52 6.37
C SER A 542 -2.43 -16.68 5.54
N ALA A 543 -3.51 -16.18 6.14
CA ALA A 543 -4.41 -15.23 5.50
C ALA A 543 -3.71 -13.91 5.17
N ALA A 544 -2.85 -13.42 6.07
CA ALA A 544 -2.10 -12.19 5.84
C ALA A 544 -1.17 -12.30 4.63
N ALA A 545 -0.40 -13.38 4.57
CA ALA A 545 0.47 -13.69 3.44
C ALA A 545 -0.32 -13.90 2.14
N ARG A 546 -1.46 -14.59 2.19
CA ARG A 546 -2.33 -14.84 1.03
C ARG A 546 -2.81 -13.55 0.37
N TYR A 547 -3.20 -12.57 1.18
CA TYR A 547 -3.96 -11.39 0.76
C TYR A 547 -3.18 -10.07 0.78
N GLY A 548 -1.89 -10.10 1.18
CA GLY A 548 -1.02 -8.92 1.20
C GLY A 548 -1.32 -7.99 2.38
N ILE A 549 -1.47 -8.56 3.58
CA ILE A 549 -1.77 -7.83 4.82
C ILE A 549 -0.53 -7.91 5.72
N GLU A 550 -0.16 -6.82 6.39
CA GLU A 550 0.94 -6.84 7.37
C GLU A 550 0.51 -7.61 8.62
N PHE A 551 1.25 -8.66 8.99
CA PHE A 551 0.99 -9.45 10.19
C PHE A 551 1.95 -9.06 11.32
N TRP A 552 1.43 -8.45 12.38
CA TRP A 552 2.17 -8.20 13.62
C TRP A 552 2.01 -9.40 14.56
N PRO A 553 3.09 -10.15 14.83
CA PRO A 553 3.02 -11.40 15.56
C PRO A 553 2.71 -11.22 17.05
N PRO A 554 2.31 -12.28 17.76
CA PRO A 554 1.98 -12.21 19.18
C PRO A 554 3.15 -11.67 20.02
N GLY A 555 2.92 -10.61 20.77
CA GLY A 555 3.96 -9.93 21.58
C GLY A 555 4.60 -8.72 20.92
N ALA A 556 4.27 -8.42 19.66
CA ALA A 556 4.79 -7.24 18.98
C ALA A 556 4.22 -5.92 19.52
N GLY A 557 2.97 -5.90 19.96
CA GLY A 557 2.36 -4.74 20.59
C GLY A 557 0.84 -4.67 20.44
N ILE A 558 0.25 -3.80 21.23
CA ILE A 558 -1.18 -3.48 21.20
C ILE A 558 -1.46 -2.62 19.97
N ILE A 559 -2.51 -2.98 19.21
CA ILE A 559 -2.89 -2.39 17.92
C ILE A 559 -2.82 -0.85 17.88
N HIS A 560 -3.28 -0.17 18.93
CA HIS A 560 -3.34 1.29 18.93
C HIS A 560 -1.99 1.95 19.12
N GLN A 561 -1.10 1.31 19.89
CA GLN A 561 0.25 1.80 20.11
C GLN A 561 1.08 1.60 18.84
N THR A 562 1.02 0.40 18.24
CA THR A 562 1.69 0.11 16.98
C THR A 562 1.16 1.00 15.85
N VAL A 563 -0.15 1.27 15.80
CA VAL A 563 -0.74 2.24 14.85
C VAL A 563 -0.21 3.65 15.07
N LEU A 564 -0.14 4.14 16.32
CA LEU A 564 0.37 5.48 16.61
C LEU A 564 1.85 5.62 16.22
N GLU A 565 2.65 4.57 16.45
CA GLU A 565 4.09 4.51 16.18
C GLU A 565 4.43 4.38 14.69
N ASN A 566 3.59 3.72 13.88
CA ASN A 566 3.96 3.33 12.51
C ASN A 566 3.05 3.91 11.43
N TYR A 567 1.77 4.15 11.71
CA TYR A 567 0.76 4.38 10.66
C TYR A 567 0.02 5.70 10.77
N ALA A 568 -0.27 6.17 11.99
CA ALA A 568 -1.03 7.39 12.20
C ALA A 568 -0.24 8.62 11.75
N ALA A 569 -0.92 9.54 11.07
CA ALA A 569 -0.39 10.84 10.69
C ALA A 569 -1.55 11.84 10.51
N PRO A 570 -1.31 13.15 10.65
CA PRO A 570 -2.33 14.15 10.43
C PRO A 570 -2.94 14.07 9.03
N GLY A 571 -4.27 14.12 8.97
CA GLY A 571 -5.03 14.04 7.71
C GLY A 571 -5.40 12.62 7.27
N LEU A 572 -4.83 11.57 7.89
CA LEU A 572 -5.19 10.18 7.61
C LEU A 572 -6.64 9.88 8.02
N MET A 573 -7.38 9.13 7.19
CA MET A 573 -8.63 8.49 7.59
C MET A 573 -8.44 6.96 7.66
N MET A 574 -8.73 6.33 8.80
CA MET A 574 -8.61 4.88 8.93
C MET A 574 -9.76 4.22 9.68
N LEU A 575 -10.00 2.95 9.35
CA LEU A 575 -10.89 2.08 10.11
C LEU A 575 -10.08 1.10 10.94
N GLY A 576 -10.54 0.83 12.15
CA GLY A 576 -10.00 -0.20 13.00
C GLY A 576 -11.10 -1.10 13.53
N THR A 577 -10.91 -2.42 13.53
CA THR A 577 -11.89 -3.36 14.10
C THR A 577 -11.77 -3.47 15.62
N ASP A 578 -11.64 -2.30 16.26
CA ASP A 578 -11.56 -2.07 17.69
C ASP A 578 -12.12 -0.68 18.06
N SER A 579 -12.76 -0.56 19.23
CA SER A 579 -13.40 0.69 19.65
C SER A 579 -12.43 1.81 20.00
N HIS A 580 -11.20 1.50 20.40
CA HIS A 580 -10.19 2.48 20.83
C HIS A 580 -9.29 2.98 19.70
N THR A 581 -9.63 2.62 18.46
CA THR A 581 -9.04 3.17 17.22
C THR A 581 -8.92 4.71 17.21
N PRO A 582 -9.85 5.49 17.83
CA PRO A 582 -9.68 6.94 18.03
C PRO A 582 -8.37 7.39 18.69
N ASN A 583 -7.58 6.49 19.30
CA ASN A 583 -6.23 6.77 19.78
C ASN A 583 -5.36 7.49 18.74
N ALA A 584 -5.44 7.11 17.47
CA ALA A 584 -4.69 7.75 16.39
C ALA A 584 -5.09 9.21 16.12
N GLY A 585 -6.26 9.65 16.60
CA GLY A 585 -6.68 11.05 16.54
C GLY A 585 -5.82 12.00 17.37
N GLY A 586 -5.02 11.48 18.33
CA GLY A 586 -3.98 12.24 18.99
C GLY A 586 -2.85 12.69 18.06
N LEU A 587 -2.70 12.01 16.91
CA LEU A 587 -1.80 12.38 15.80
C LEU A 587 -2.57 13.00 14.62
N GLY A 588 -3.75 13.59 14.85
CA GLY A 588 -4.50 14.30 13.82
C GLY A 588 -5.16 13.43 12.75
N ALA A 589 -5.32 12.13 12.99
CA ALA A 589 -6.03 11.22 12.10
C ALA A 589 -7.53 11.12 12.46
N ILE A 590 -8.41 10.98 11.46
CA ILE A 590 -9.77 10.50 11.69
C ILE A 590 -9.73 8.97 11.71
N ALA A 591 -9.70 8.41 12.92
CA ALA A 591 -9.58 6.97 13.12
C ALA A 591 -10.84 6.45 13.83
N ILE A 592 -11.61 5.58 13.17
CA ILE A 592 -12.94 5.18 13.63
C ILE A 592 -13.00 3.67 13.89
N GLY A 593 -13.53 3.30 15.06
CA GLY A 593 -13.79 1.91 15.42
C GLY A 593 -15.03 1.35 14.72
N VAL A 594 -14.91 0.18 14.09
CA VAL A 594 -15.95 -0.47 13.29
C VAL A 594 -16.03 -1.99 13.54
N GLY A 595 -17.08 -2.65 13.01
CA GLY A 595 -17.16 -4.11 12.96
C GLY A 595 -16.32 -4.70 11.80
N GLY A 596 -16.15 -6.02 11.76
CA GLY A 596 -15.38 -6.68 10.70
C GLY A 596 -15.97 -6.47 9.31
N ALA A 597 -17.29 -6.57 9.13
CA ALA A 597 -17.94 -6.32 7.85
C ALA A 597 -17.69 -4.90 7.27
N ASP A 598 -17.66 -3.87 8.13
CA ASP A 598 -17.35 -2.50 7.72
C ASP A 598 -15.87 -2.35 7.33
N ALA A 599 -14.97 -3.05 8.02
CA ALA A 599 -13.57 -3.13 7.60
C ALA A 599 -13.44 -3.82 6.23
N VAL A 600 -14.21 -4.89 6.01
CA VAL A 600 -14.24 -5.58 4.71
C VAL A 600 -14.69 -4.66 3.58
N ASP A 601 -15.64 -3.73 3.80
CA ASP A 601 -15.98 -2.73 2.77
C ASP A 601 -14.73 -2.01 2.25
N ALA A 602 -13.89 -1.50 3.16
CA ALA A 602 -12.66 -0.83 2.78
C ALA A 602 -11.66 -1.80 2.12
N LEU A 603 -11.53 -3.02 2.62
CA LEU A 603 -10.66 -4.05 2.04
C LEU A 603 -11.05 -4.44 0.60
N VAL A 604 -12.30 -4.24 0.20
CA VAL A 604 -12.79 -4.52 -1.16
C VAL A 604 -13.02 -3.28 -2.01
N ASP A 605 -12.57 -2.11 -1.55
CA ASP A 605 -12.81 -0.79 -2.17
C ASP A 605 -14.30 -0.41 -2.30
N ALA A 606 -15.17 -0.93 -1.43
CA ALA A 606 -16.55 -0.46 -1.32
C ALA A 606 -16.60 0.84 -0.47
N PRO A 607 -17.43 1.82 -0.82
CA PRO A 607 -17.65 2.99 0.02
C PRO A 607 -18.24 2.56 1.37
N TRP A 608 -17.61 2.99 2.46
CA TRP A 608 -18.09 2.80 3.81
C TRP A 608 -19.07 3.92 4.18
N GLU A 609 -20.27 3.56 4.61
CA GLU A 609 -21.30 4.54 4.98
C GLU A 609 -21.16 5.01 6.44
N LEU A 610 -21.09 6.32 6.63
CA LEU A 610 -21.15 6.96 7.95
C LEU A 610 -22.20 8.07 7.96
N LYS A 611 -23.12 8.02 8.93
CA LYS A 611 -23.99 9.18 9.20
C LYS A 611 -23.12 10.37 9.61
N ALA A 612 -23.23 11.49 8.91
CA ALA A 612 -22.39 12.67 9.15
C ALA A 612 -22.48 13.08 10.63
N PRO A 613 -21.37 13.03 11.39
CA PRO A 613 -21.39 13.34 12.81
C PRO A 613 -21.61 14.84 13.03
N LYS A 614 -22.19 15.18 14.19
CA LYS A 614 -22.10 16.53 14.74
C LYS A 614 -20.71 16.76 15.31
N ILE A 615 -20.32 18.01 15.56
CA ILE A 615 -18.99 18.32 16.10
C ILE A 615 -19.12 18.94 17.49
N LEU A 616 -18.51 18.30 18.49
CA LEU A 616 -18.38 18.80 19.86
C LEU A 616 -16.99 19.42 20.01
N GLY A 617 -16.93 20.74 20.10
CA GLY A 617 -15.69 21.48 20.29
C GLY A 617 -15.27 21.50 21.76
N VAL A 618 -14.12 20.91 22.09
CA VAL A 618 -13.55 20.96 23.45
C VAL A 618 -12.37 21.93 23.44
N ARG A 619 -12.63 23.13 23.97
CA ARG A 619 -11.62 24.18 24.10
C ARG A 619 -10.79 23.99 25.36
N LEU A 620 -9.50 23.70 25.18
CA LEU A 620 -8.54 23.56 26.26
C LEU A 620 -7.83 24.91 26.50
N GLU A 621 -7.84 25.35 27.75
CA GLU A 621 -7.14 26.56 28.21
C GLU A 621 -6.12 26.21 29.29
N GLY A 622 -5.15 27.11 29.53
CA GLY A 622 -4.14 26.88 30.55
C GLY A 622 -3.15 25.76 30.22
N LYS A 623 -2.52 25.17 31.24
CA LYS A 623 -1.60 24.03 31.11
C LYS A 623 -1.67 23.10 32.31
N LEU A 624 -1.47 21.81 32.08
CA LEU A 624 -1.39 20.81 33.16
C LEU A 624 -0.17 21.09 34.06
N SER A 625 -0.27 20.77 35.35
CA SER A 625 0.83 20.96 36.30
C SER A 625 0.81 19.94 37.45
N GLY A 626 1.98 19.68 38.02
CA GLY A 626 2.14 18.78 39.16
C GLY A 626 1.73 17.34 38.85
N TRP A 627 0.68 16.88 39.53
CA TRP A 627 0.16 15.51 39.41
C TRP A 627 -0.84 15.33 38.27
N ALA A 628 -1.40 16.41 37.73
CA ALA A 628 -2.39 16.33 36.66
C ALA A 628 -1.74 15.91 35.34
N SER A 629 -2.39 15.01 34.61
CA SER A 629 -1.88 14.43 33.37
C SER A 629 -2.94 14.43 32.26
N PRO A 630 -2.56 14.11 31.00
CA PRO A 630 -3.53 14.04 29.91
C PRO A 630 -4.69 13.08 30.19
N LYS A 631 -4.46 12.04 30.99
CA LYS A 631 -5.52 11.11 31.44
C LYS A 631 -6.63 11.84 32.21
N ASP A 632 -6.28 12.81 33.05
CA ASP A 632 -7.27 13.54 33.85
C ASP A 632 -8.19 14.40 33.00
N VAL A 633 -7.72 14.88 31.84
CA VAL A 633 -8.53 15.67 30.89
C VAL A 633 -9.72 14.84 30.42
N ILE A 634 -9.47 13.61 29.97
CA ILE A 634 -10.54 12.74 29.47
C ILE A 634 -11.35 12.10 30.59
N LEU A 635 -10.76 11.82 31.76
CA LEU A 635 -11.53 11.36 32.93
C LEU A 635 -12.53 12.43 33.39
N LYS A 636 -12.10 13.69 33.45
CA LYS A 636 -12.97 14.83 33.77
C LYS A 636 -14.06 15.02 32.71
N LEU A 637 -13.68 14.99 31.44
CA LEU A 637 -14.61 15.16 30.32
C LEU A 637 -15.65 14.03 30.28
N ALA A 638 -15.26 12.78 30.57
CA ALA A 638 -16.18 11.67 30.71
C ALA A 638 -17.22 11.90 31.82
N GLY A 639 -16.81 12.49 32.96
CA GLY A 639 -17.75 12.88 34.01
C GLY A 639 -18.71 14.00 33.61
N MET A 640 -18.32 14.88 32.68
CA MET A 640 -19.18 15.95 32.17
C MET A 640 -20.14 15.45 31.10
N LEU A 641 -19.68 14.56 30.22
CA LEU A 641 -20.45 14.06 29.09
C LEU A 641 -21.29 12.82 29.43
N THR A 642 -20.94 12.08 30.47
CA THR A 642 -21.41 10.71 30.73
C THR A 642 -21.04 9.75 29.59
N VAL A 643 -21.34 8.46 29.74
CA VAL A 643 -21.11 7.45 28.70
C VAL A 643 -21.88 7.67 27.39
N ARG A 644 -22.79 8.66 27.33
CA ARG A 644 -23.66 8.92 26.16
C ARG A 644 -23.44 10.27 25.49
N GLY A 645 -22.77 11.23 26.14
CA GLY A 645 -22.72 12.63 25.68
C GLY A 645 -22.00 12.84 24.36
N GLY A 646 -21.12 11.91 23.95
CA GLY A 646 -20.46 11.92 22.65
C GLY A 646 -21.22 11.20 21.53
N THR A 647 -22.35 10.56 21.80
CA THR A 647 -23.05 9.73 20.80
C THR A 647 -23.45 10.54 19.57
N GLY A 648 -22.95 10.15 18.40
CA GLY A 648 -23.21 10.84 17.13
C GLY A 648 -22.37 12.10 16.91
N PHE A 649 -21.40 12.37 17.79
CA PHE A 649 -20.44 13.45 17.66
C PHE A 649 -19.03 12.94 17.30
N VAL A 650 -18.27 13.78 16.63
CA VAL A 650 -16.80 13.79 16.72
C VAL A 650 -16.40 14.84 17.75
N ILE A 651 -15.52 14.46 18.68
CA ILE A 651 -14.96 15.40 19.66
C ILE A 651 -13.72 16.03 19.04
N GLU A 652 -13.76 17.34 18.81
CA GLU A 652 -12.66 18.09 18.21
C GLU A 652 -12.05 19.00 19.28
N TYR A 653 -10.78 18.76 19.62
CA TYR A 653 -10.07 19.55 20.62
C TYR A 653 -9.45 20.79 19.99
N ASN A 654 -9.52 21.93 20.66
CA ASN A 654 -8.94 23.19 20.21
C ASN A 654 -8.47 24.07 21.38
N GLY A 655 -7.92 25.24 21.07
CA GLY A 655 -7.50 26.23 22.06
C GLY A 655 -6.05 26.11 22.50
N PRO A 656 -5.54 27.11 23.25
CA PRO A 656 -4.11 27.23 23.55
C PRO A 656 -3.57 26.10 24.43
N GLY A 657 -4.43 25.41 25.19
CA GLY A 657 -4.02 24.27 26.00
C GLY A 657 -3.55 23.07 25.18
N VAL A 658 -3.95 22.97 23.90
CA VAL A 658 -3.49 21.91 22.97
C VAL A 658 -1.97 21.94 22.82
N GLU A 659 -1.37 23.13 22.66
CA GLU A 659 0.08 23.31 22.49
C GLU A 659 0.91 22.92 23.72
N THR A 660 0.25 22.57 24.83
CA THR A 660 0.91 22.18 26.09
C THR A 660 0.95 20.67 26.29
N LEU A 661 0.29 19.89 25.42
CA LEU A 661 0.20 18.43 25.52
C LEU A 661 1.23 17.76 24.60
N SER A 662 1.70 16.58 24.98
CA SER A 662 2.51 15.71 24.12
C SER A 662 1.64 14.97 23.11
N ALA A 663 2.23 14.48 22.01
CA ALA A 663 1.53 13.67 21.01
C ALA A 663 0.89 12.39 21.63
N THR A 664 1.60 11.74 22.54
CA THR A 664 1.11 10.55 23.27
C THR A 664 0.03 10.92 24.28
N GLY A 665 0.14 12.06 24.95
CA GLY A 665 -0.91 12.59 25.82
C GLY A 665 -2.20 12.91 25.08
N MET A 666 -2.10 13.50 23.89
CA MET A 666 -3.25 13.70 22.99
C MET A 666 -3.88 12.36 22.61
N ALA A 667 -3.07 11.33 22.32
CA ALA A 667 -3.57 9.99 22.02
C ALA A 667 -4.31 9.35 23.20
N THR A 668 -3.82 9.49 24.44
CA THR A 668 -4.54 9.10 25.66
C THR A 668 -5.94 9.73 25.71
N VAL A 669 -6.03 11.03 25.42
CA VAL A 669 -7.30 11.77 25.47
C VAL A 669 -8.26 11.30 24.37
N THR A 670 -7.79 11.10 23.13
CA THR A 670 -8.67 10.66 22.05
C THR A 670 -9.07 9.19 22.15
N ASN A 671 -8.19 8.32 22.70
CA ASN A 671 -8.47 6.91 22.99
C ASN A 671 -9.76 6.77 23.80
N MET A 672 -9.85 7.50 24.92
CA MET A 672 -10.99 7.44 25.82
C MET A 672 -12.21 8.27 25.36
N GLY A 673 -12.14 8.90 24.19
CA GLY A 673 -13.34 9.43 23.53
C GLY A 673 -14.38 8.34 23.21
N ALA A 674 -13.92 7.08 23.09
CA ALA A 674 -14.80 5.93 22.92
C ALA A 674 -15.73 5.71 24.12
N GLU A 675 -15.28 6.01 25.34
CA GLU A 675 -16.02 5.79 26.59
C GLU A 675 -17.19 6.75 26.77
N VAL A 676 -17.21 7.88 26.07
CA VAL A 676 -18.35 8.80 26.01
C VAL A 676 -19.25 8.57 24.80
N GLY A 677 -18.99 7.53 24.01
CA GLY A 677 -19.78 7.14 22.84
C GLY A 677 -19.48 7.95 21.58
N ALA A 678 -18.37 8.70 21.53
CA ALA A 678 -18.00 9.47 20.35
C ALA A 678 -17.71 8.57 19.14
N THR A 679 -18.05 9.05 17.94
CA THR A 679 -17.68 8.37 16.68
C THR A 679 -16.16 8.27 16.56
N THR A 680 -15.47 9.37 16.87
CA THR A 680 -14.03 9.44 17.09
C THR A 680 -13.70 10.76 17.81
N SER A 681 -12.43 10.99 18.11
CA SER A 681 -11.91 12.20 18.72
C SER A 681 -10.63 12.62 18.01
N ILE A 682 -10.38 13.92 17.85
CA ILE A 682 -9.26 14.43 17.06
C ILE A 682 -8.64 15.70 17.64
N PHE A 683 -7.31 15.78 17.60
CA PHE A 683 -6.53 17.01 17.82
C PHE A 683 -6.02 17.57 16.48
N PRO A 684 -5.91 18.90 16.33
CA PRO A 684 -5.23 19.51 15.19
C PRO A 684 -3.74 19.19 15.18
N PHE A 685 -3.12 19.33 14.02
CA PHE A 685 -1.66 19.28 13.92
C PHE A 685 -1.04 20.34 14.85
N SER A 686 -0.07 19.92 15.66
CA SER A 686 0.63 20.76 16.64
C SER A 686 2.13 20.53 16.59
N ASP A 687 2.90 21.44 17.19
CA ASP A 687 4.36 21.35 17.23
C ASP A 687 4.84 20.07 17.96
N ALA A 688 4.04 19.53 18.89
CA ALA A 688 4.34 18.30 19.61
C ALA A 688 4.34 17.04 18.70
N HIS A 689 3.66 17.08 17.55
CA HIS A 689 3.65 15.96 16.59
C HIS A 689 4.98 15.81 15.86
N VAL A 690 5.67 16.92 15.59
CA VAL A 690 6.94 16.96 14.84
C VAL A 690 8.04 16.08 15.47
N PRO A 691 8.42 16.26 16.75
CA PRO A 691 9.47 15.45 17.35
C PRO A 691 9.04 13.98 17.48
N TYR A 692 7.76 13.70 17.70
CA TYR A 692 7.25 12.32 17.79
C TYR A 692 7.37 11.59 16.44
N LEU A 693 6.92 12.21 15.34
CA LEU A 693 7.02 11.65 13.99
C LEU A 693 8.50 11.45 13.59
N LYS A 694 9.40 12.39 13.92
CA LYS A 694 10.85 12.23 13.68
C LYS A 694 11.44 11.06 14.48
N ALA A 695 11.15 10.98 15.78
CA ALA A 695 11.67 9.93 16.65
C ALA A 695 11.23 8.52 16.23
N THR A 696 10.10 8.42 15.55
CA THR A 696 9.52 7.16 15.04
C THR A 696 9.84 6.93 13.56
N GLY A 697 10.88 7.57 13.01
CA GLY A 697 11.37 7.30 11.65
C GLY A 697 10.52 7.90 10.51
N ARG A 698 9.62 8.84 10.81
CA ARG A 698 8.65 9.42 9.85
C ARG A 698 8.96 10.89 9.50
N ALA A 699 10.24 11.25 9.42
CA ALA A 699 10.68 12.61 9.12
C ALA A 699 10.15 13.15 7.78
N ALA A 700 10.05 12.30 6.75
CA ALA A 700 9.50 12.70 5.44
C ALA A 700 8.04 13.17 5.51
N ILE A 701 7.25 12.62 6.44
CA ILE A 701 5.86 13.07 6.67
C ILE A 701 5.87 14.49 7.25
N VAL A 702 6.80 14.79 8.16
CA VAL A 702 6.92 16.12 8.78
C VAL A 702 7.11 17.21 7.75
N ASP A 703 7.97 17.01 6.76
CA ASP A 703 8.24 18.03 5.74
C ASP A 703 6.98 18.37 4.94
N ALA A 704 6.17 17.37 4.60
CA ALA A 704 4.88 17.56 3.94
C ALA A 704 3.88 18.32 4.84
N LEU A 705 3.80 17.95 6.12
CA LEU A 705 2.91 18.61 7.08
C LEU A 705 3.28 20.07 7.31
N LEU A 706 4.57 20.37 7.44
CA LEU A 706 5.07 21.74 7.59
C LEU A 706 4.70 22.59 6.37
N GLY A 707 4.86 22.05 5.16
CA GLY A 707 4.44 22.71 3.92
C GLY A 707 2.95 23.07 3.91
N ILE A 708 2.08 22.14 4.31
CA ILE A 708 0.62 22.39 4.40
C ILE A 708 0.30 23.39 5.52
N SER A 709 0.95 23.26 6.66
CA SER A 709 0.69 24.10 7.84
C SER A 709 1.02 25.58 7.62
N GLN A 710 2.02 25.86 6.77
CA GLN A 710 2.45 27.21 6.39
C GLN A 710 1.62 27.82 5.25
N GLY A 711 0.71 27.03 4.65
CA GLY A 711 -0.19 27.49 3.60
C GLY A 711 -1.26 28.47 4.10
N SER A 712 -2.08 28.97 3.17
CA SER A 712 -3.22 29.85 3.52
C SER A 712 -4.20 29.12 4.45
N ASP A 713 -4.91 29.83 5.34
CA ASP A 713 -5.90 29.20 6.23
C ASP A 713 -6.96 28.40 5.45
N ARG A 714 -7.30 28.86 4.24
CA ARG A 714 -8.25 28.19 3.34
C ARG A 714 -7.75 26.84 2.86
N ASP A 715 -6.46 26.77 2.52
CA ASP A 715 -5.79 25.57 1.99
C ASP A 715 -5.19 24.69 3.09
N ASN A 716 -5.15 25.18 4.33
CA ASN A 716 -4.65 24.44 5.47
C ASN A 716 -5.63 23.33 5.87
N PHE A 717 -5.25 22.10 5.57
CA PHE A 717 -6.02 20.88 5.85
C PHE A 717 -5.79 20.29 7.25
N LEU A 718 -4.89 20.88 8.04
CA LEU A 718 -4.38 20.28 9.29
C LEU A 718 -4.97 20.89 10.57
N LYS A 719 -5.78 21.94 10.43
CA LYS A 719 -6.51 22.61 11.51
C LYS A 719 -7.91 23.01 11.04
N ALA A 720 -8.81 23.30 11.97
CA ALA A 720 -10.11 23.87 11.65
C ALA A 720 -9.98 25.27 11.02
N ASP A 721 -10.97 25.68 10.23
CA ASP A 721 -11.03 27.07 9.75
C ASP A 721 -11.24 28.06 10.89
N ALA A 722 -10.84 29.31 10.64
CA ALA A 722 -11.28 30.43 11.46
C ALA A 722 -12.82 30.50 11.48
N ASP A 723 -13.37 30.92 12.62
CA ASP A 723 -14.82 31.11 12.83
C ASP A 723 -15.68 29.86 12.58
N VAL A 724 -15.12 28.66 12.66
CA VAL A 724 -15.91 27.43 12.61
C VAL A 724 -16.90 27.38 13.77
N GLU A 725 -18.16 27.05 13.45
CA GLU A 725 -19.18 26.80 14.46
C GLU A 725 -19.23 25.31 14.84
N TYR A 726 -19.12 25.04 16.13
CA TYR A 726 -19.33 23.72 16.72
C TYR A 726 -20.78 23.55 17.15
N ASP A 727 -21.35 22.35 16.98
CA ASP A 727 -22.73 22.07 17.40
C ASP A 727 -22.91 22.15 18.92
N GLN A 728 -21.83 21.86 19.65
CA GLN A 728 -21.72 22.01 21.10
C GLN A 728 -20.29 22.43 21.46
N THR A 729 -20.14 23.14 22.56
CA THR A 729 -18.82 23.56 23.07
C THR A 729 -18.68 23.28 24.55
N ILE A 730 -17.48 22.85 24.95
CA ILE A 730 -17.04 22.70 26.34
C ILE A 730 -15.70 23.42 26.49
N THR A 731 -15.52 24.18 27.56
CA THR A 731 -14.23 24.78 27.90
C THR A 731 -13.67 24.13 29.17
N LEU A 732 -12.39 23.72 29.12
CA LEU A 732 -11.71 23.09 30.24
C LEU A 732 -10.37 23.79 30.49
N ASP A 733 -10.22 24.36 31.69
CA ASP A 733 -8.97 24.99 32.13
C ASP A 733 -8.05 23.94 32.79
N LEU A 734 -7.02 23.55 32.06
CA LEU A 734 -6.01 22.58 32.45
C LEU A 734 -5.24 23.01 33.71
N SER A 735 -5.16 24.32 34.01
CA SER A 735 -4.42 24.84 35.17
C SER A 735 -5.14 24.59 36.48
N THR A 736 -6.46 24.41 36.44
CA THR A 736 -7.30 24.13 37.61
C THR A 736 -7.67 22.65 37.72
N LEU A 737 -7.30 21.85 36.73
CA LEU A 737 -7.56 20.42 36.71
C LEU A 737 -6.68 19.71 37.74
N GLU A 738 -7.31 19.11 38.75
CA GLU A 738 -6.65 18.18 39.66
C GLU A 738 -6.76 16.73 39.15
N PRO A 739 -5.93 15.79 39.64
CA PRO A 739 -6.04 14.39 39.26
C PRO A 739 -7.40 13.78 39.57
N HIS A 740 -7.89 12.90 38.69
CA HIS A 740 -9.20 12.26 38.80
C HIS A 740 -9.09 10.73 38.85
N ILE A 741 -10.08 10.12 39.50
CA ILE A 741 -10.30 8.68 39.55
C ILE A 741 -11.74 8.42 39.14
N ASN A 742 -11.94 7.57 38.12
CA ASN A 742 -13.28 7.24 37.64
C ASN A 742 -13.66 5.78 37.98
N GLY A 743 -14.87 5.55 38.47
CA GLY A 743 -15.37 4.19 38.79
C GLY A 743 -16.20 4.12 40.06
N PRO A 744 -16.65 2.91 40.46
CA PRO A 744 -16.00 1.62 40.16
C PRO A 744 -16.56 0.77 39.01
N PHE A 745 -17.71 1.14 38.44
CA PHE A 745 -18.42 0.27 37.47
C PHE A 745 -18.77 0.97 36.15
N THR A 746 -18.34 2.22 36.00
CA THR A 746 -18.57 3.03 34.80
C THR A 746 -17.42 4.02 34.63
N PRO A 747 -16.96 4.29 33.40
CA PRO A 747 -15.85 5.18 33.15
C PRO A 747 -16.21 6.66 33.34
N ASP A 748 -17.48 7.01 33.52
CA ASP A 748 -17.94 8.40 33.69
C ASP A 748 -18.20 8.82 35.14
N LEU A 749 -18.10 7.92 36.13
CA LEU A 749 -18.23 8.28 37.54
C LEU A 749 -16.95 8.97 38.01
N SER A 750 -16.78 10.23 37.61
CA SER A 750 -15.54 10.98 37.78
C SER A 750 -15.45 11.68 39.13
N THR A 751 -14.46 11.28 39.93
CA THR A 751 -14.22 11.83 41.25
C THR A 751 -12.81 12.42 41.34
N PRO A 752 -12.65 13.71 41.66
CA PRO A 752 -11.32 14.26 41.88
C PRO A 752 -10.64 13.58 43.08
N VAL A 753 -9.33 13.41 43.02
CA VAL A 753 -8.55 12.71 44.05
C VAL A 753 -8.71 13.33 45.44
N SER A 754 -8.91 14.65 45.53
CA SER A 754 -9.17 15.38 46.78
C SER A 754 -10.45 14.93 47.50
N ARG A 755 -11.43 14.35 46.78
CA ARG A 755 -12.71 13.88 47.32
C ARG A 755 -12.88 12.36 47.29
N PHE A 756 -11.93 11.64 46.70
CA PHE A 756 -12.08 10.21 46.47
C PHE A 756 -12.15 9.39 47.77
N LYS A 757 -11.37 9.75 48.80
CA LYS A 757 -11.43 9.13 50.13
C LYS A 757 -12.83 9.20 50.76
N ASP A 758 -13.49 10.34 50.63
CA ASP A 758 -14.85 10.52 51.15
C ASP A 758 -15.85 9.69 50.34
N ALA A 759 -15.67 9.57 49.03
CA ALA A 759 -16.49 8.70 48.18
C ALA A 759 -16.32 7.22 48.53
N VAL A 760 -15.09 6.74 48.76
CA VAL A 760 -14.80 5.37 49.22
C VAL A 760 -15.55 5.08 50.53
N LYS A 761 -15.48 6.01 51.50
CA LYS A 761 -16.17 5.87 52.79
C LYS A 761 -17.69 5.91 52.63
N ALA A 762 -18.22 6.86 51.88
CA ALA A 762 -19.67 7.06 51.72
C ALA A 762 -20.35 5.89 51.00
N ASN A 763 -19.67 5.27 50.04
CA ASN A 763 -20.22 4.15 49.26
C ASN A 763 -19.80 2.77 49.80
N ASN A 764 -19.06 2.72 50.91
CA ASN A 764 -18.54 1.49 51.50
C ASN A 764 -17.73 0.63 50.50
N TRP A 765 -16.91 1.30 49.69
CA TRP A 765 -15.97 0.62 48.79
C TRP A 765 -14.75 0.10 49.55
N PRO A 766 -14.08 -0.98 49.10
CA PRO A 766 -12.90 -1.51 49.76
C PRO A 766 -11.79 -0.45 49.88
N ALA A 767 -11.38 -0.17 51.12
CA ALA A 767 -10.28 0.76 51.42
C ALA A 767 -8.90 0.18 51.10
N THR A 768 -8.80 -1.15 51.02
CA THR A 768 -7.60 -1.88 50.64
C THR A 768 -7.54 -2.04 49.12
N LEU A 769 -6.42 -1.65 48.54
CA LEU A 769 -6.12 -1.88 47.13
C LEU A 769 -5.54 -3.28 46.95
N SER A 770 -6.14 -4.13 46.11
CA SER A 770 -5.63 -5.48 45.86
C SER A 770 -4.57 -5.52 44.77
N ALA A 771 -4.76 -4.75 43.68
CA ALA A 771 -3.81 -4.68 42.58
C ALA A 771 -3.83 -3.30 41.88
N GLY A 772 -2.65 -2.85 41.47
CA GLY A 772 -2.45 -1.71 40.60
C GLY A 772 -1.92 -2.16 39.23
N LEU A 773 -2.53 -1.68 38.15
CA LEU A 773 -2.17 -2.07 36.79
C LEU A 773 -1.90 -0.83 35.93
N ILE A 774 -0.66 -0.68 35.46
CA ILE A 774 -0.29 0.40 34.54
C ILE A 774 -0.01 -0.13 33.13
N GLY A 775 -0.17 0.73 32.12
CA GLY A 775 0.04 0.39 30.72
C GLY A 775 -1.25 0.27 29.91
N SER A 776 -1.31 -0.75 29.04
CA SER A 776 -2.31 -0.91 27.97
C SER A 776 -2.23 0.21 26.91
N CYS A 777 -3.09 0.19 25.89
CA CYS A 777 -3.05 1.17 24.80
C CYS A 777 -3.26 2.62 25.24
N THR A 778 -3.91 2.87 26.38
CA THR A 778 -4.28 4.23 26.80
C THR A 778 -3.12 4.99 27.46
N ASN A 779 -2.29 4.32 28.28
CA ASN A 779 -1.23 4.95 29.08
C ASN A 779 0.00 4.02 29.19
N SER A 780 0.61 3.69 28.06
CA SER A 780 1.85 2.88 28.00
C SER A 780 2.96 3.49 27.15
N SER A 781 2.87 4.80 26.89
CA SER A 781 3.94 5.50 26.19
C SER A 781 5.21 5.59 27.03
N TYR A 782 6.32 5.97 26.40
CA TYR A 782 7.56 6.25 27.11
C TYR A 782 7.39 7.33 28.20
N GLU A 783 6.55 8.34 27.93
CA GLU A 783 6.19 9.38 28.90
C GLU A 783 5.46 8.83 30.12
N ASP A 784 4.42 8.02 29.90
CA ASP A 784 3.66 7.37 30.97
C ASP A 784 4.57 6.53 31.87
N MET A 785 5.45 5.75 31.25
CA MET A 785 6.32 4.80 31.93
C MET A 785 7.42 5.49 32.73
N THR A 786 8.03 6.55 32.20
CA THR A 786 9.06 7.32 32.92
C THR A 786 8.50 8.12 34.09
N ARG A 787 7.27 8.64 33.99
CA ARG A 787 6.56 9.27 35.11
C ARG A 787 6.28 8.28 36.25
N ALA A 788 5.86 7.06 35.92
CA ALA A 788 5.68 6.00 36.91
C ALA A 788 7.02 5.54 37.51
N GLU A 789 8.06 5.42 36.69
CA GLU A 789 9.42 5.06 37.12
C GLU A 789 9.98 6.06 38.15
N ASP A 790 9.76 7.36 37.95
CA ASP A 790 10.21 8.39 38.89
C ASP A 790 9.61 8.17 40.29
N LEU A 791 8.32 7.86 40.39
CA LEU A 791 7.69 7.54 41.67
C LEU A 791 8.25 6.25 42.28
N VAL A 792 8.50 5.22 41.47
CA VAL A 792 9.15 3.99 41.94
C VAL A 792 10.53 4.29 42.52
N LYS A 793 11.33 5.13 41.86
CA LYS A 793 12.66 5.55 42.37
C LYS A 793 12.55 6.33 43.67
N GLN A 794 11.59 7.25 43.79
CA GLN A 794 11.34 7.97 45.03
C GLN A 794 10.99 7.02 46.18
N ALA A 795 10.11 6.04 45.94
CA ALA A 795 9.72 5.05 46.93
C ALA A 795 10.87 4.09 47.31
N GLN A 796 11.63 3.62 46.32
CA GLN A 796 12.81 2.77 46.54
C GLN A 796 13.88 3.49 47.37
N ALA A 797 14.12 4.78 47.11
CA ALA A 797 15.05 5.59 47.90
C ALA A 797 14.62 5.72 49.38
N ALA A 798 13.31 5.62 49.65
CA ALA A 798 12.74 5.58 50.99
C ALA A 798 12.63 4.14 51.57
N GLY A 799 13.13 3.12 50.88
CA GLY A 799 13.08 1.72 51.31
C GLY A 799 11.69 1.08 51.23
N LEU A 800 10.78 1.67 50.45
CA LEU A 800 9.43 1.16 50.26
C LEU A 800 9.35 0.13 49.12
N GLN A 801 8.36 -0.74 49.22
CA GLN A 801 7.93 -1.68 48.18
C GLN A 801 6.41 -1.52 47.98
N PRO A 802 5.86 -1.87 46.81
CA PRO A 802 4.42 -1.93 46.59
C PRO A 802 3.74 -2.80 47.65
N LYS A 803 2.63 -2.30 48.21
CA LYS A 803 1.80 -3.06 49.16
C LYS A 803 0.69 -3.86 48.47
N ALA A 804 0.28 -3.41 47.28
CA ALA A 804 -0.60 -4.13 46.38
C ALA A 804 0.21 -4.72 45.23
N ASP A 805 -0.27 -5.80 44.61
CA ASP A 805 0.35 -6.36 43.42
C ASP A 805 0.42 -5.30 42.32
N PHE A 806 1.57 -5.16 41.67
CA PHE A 806 1.81 -4.09 40.72
C PHE A 806 2.22 -4.64 39.35
N PHE A 807 1.39 -4.40 38.33
CA PHE A 807 1.57 -4.94 36.98
C PHE A 807 1.85 -3.84 35.96
N ILE A 808 2.81 -4.10 35.06
CA ILE A 808 3.27 -3.14 34.05
C ILE A 808 3.13 -3.76 32.66
N THR A 809 2.35 -3.13 31.78
CA THR A 809 2.17 -3.58 30.39
C THR A 809 2.75 -2.54 29.41
N PRO A 810 3.90 -2.79 28.78
CA PRO A 810 4.38 -1.98 27.68
C PRO A 810 3.41 -2.05 26.49
N GLY A 811 3.27 -0.94 25.75
CA GLY A 811 2.32 -0.87 24.63
C GLY A 811 2.79 -1.58 23.36
N SER A 812 4.09 -1.66 23.14
CA SER A 812 4.70 -2.28 21.96
C SER A 812 6.10 -2.81 22.27
N GLU A 813 6.66 -3.63 21.37
CA GLU A 813 8.05 -4.06 21.44
C GLU A 813 9.02 -2.88 21.36
N GLN A 814 8.71 -1.85 20.55
CA GLN A 814 9.54 -0.64 20.47
C GLN A 814 9.62 0.06 21.83
N ILE A 815 8.48 0.23 22.52
CA ILE A 815 8.46 0.77 23.88
C ILE A 815 9.20 -0.15 24.85
N ARG A 816 8.88 -1.45 24.87
CA ARG A 816 9.51 -2.42 25.79
C ARG A 816 11.03 -2.41 25.65
N ALA A 817 11.55 -2.52 24.43
CA ALA A 817 12.98 -2.52 24.15
C ALA A 817 13.64 -1.20 24.55
N THR A 818 12.96 -0.06 24.34
CA THR A 818 13.47 1.26 24.75
C THR A 818 13.53 1.40 26.28
N LEU A 819 12.50 0.91 26.99
CA LEU A 819 12.47 0.90 28.46
C LEU A 819 13.51 -0.06 29.05
N GLU A 820 13.75 -1.20 28.40
CA GLU A 820 14.80 -2.15 28.75
C GLU A 820 16.19 -1.52 28.59
N GLN A 821 16.46 -0.91 27.42
CA GLN A 821 17.73 -0.22 27.16
C GLN A 821 18.02 0.88 28.19
N ASN A 822 16.98 1.57 28.66
CA ASN A 822 17.08 2.64 29.65
C ASN A 822 16.99 2.16 31.11
N LYS A 823 16.91 0.84 31.36
CA LYS A 823 16.77 0.22 32.69
C LYS A 823 15.51 0.61 33.46
N THR A 824 14.50 1.12 32.77
CA THR A 824 13.20 1.44 33.35
C THR A 824 12.47 0.15 33.77
N LEU A 825 12.52 -0.91 32.95
CA LEU A 825 11.92 -2.20 33.30
C LEU A 825 12.64 -2.87 34.49
N ASP A 826 13.96 -2.73 34.60
CA ASP A 826 14.73 -3.21 35.75
C ASP A 826 14.30 -2.51 37.03
N THR A 827 14.04 -1.19 36.96
CA THR A 827 13.56 -0.38 38.08
C THR A 827 12.21 -0.90 38.58
N PHE A 828 11.26 -1.15 37.69
CA PHE A 828 9.96 -1.74 38.04
C PHE A 828 10.10 -3.14 38.65
N SER A 829 10.86 -4.01 38.00
CA SER A 829 11.00 -5.41 38.42
C SER A 829 11.72 -5.54 39.76
N SER A 830 12.78 -4.75 39.98
CA SER A 830 13.51 -4.70 41.25
C SER A 830 12.67 -4.13 42.41
N ALA A 831 11.59 -3.39 42.09
CA ALA A 831 10.62 -2.91 43.06
C ALA A 831 9.47 -3.91 43.31
N GLY A 832 9.54 -5.14 42.80
CA GLY A 832 8.46 -6.12 42.93
C GLY A 832 7.30 -5.94 41.94
N GLY A 833 7.46 -5.09 40.92
CA GLY A 833 6.52 -5.00 39.80
C GLY A 833 6.65 -6.20 38.85
N THR A 834 5.54 -6.64 38.28
CA THR A 834 5.50 -7.70 37.26
C THR A 834 5.32 -7.11 35.88
N VAL A 835 6.32 -7.26 35.01
CA VAL A 835 6.23 -6.84 33.61
C VAL A 835 5.49 -7.91 32.79
N LEU A 836 4.33 -7.53 32.27
CA LEU A 836 3.49 -8.35 31.41
C LEU A 836 3.91 -8.23 29.94
N ALA A 837 3.45 -9.15 29.10
CA ALA A 837 3.68 -9.10 27.65
C ALA A 837 3.09 -7.83 27.01
N ASN A 838 3.62 -7.43 25.85
CA ASN A 838 3.16 -6.27 25.08
C ASN A 838 1.80 -6.55 24.41
N ALA A 839 0.75 -6.68 25.22
CA ALA A 839 -0.56 -7.17 24.82
C ALA A 839 -1.67 -6.56 25.69
N CYS A 840 -2.92 -6.68 25.27
CA CYS A 840 -4.06 -6.12 26.01
C CYS A 840 -4.20 -6.69 27.43
N GLY A 841 -3.99 -7.99 27.60
CA GLY A 841 -3.96 -8.68 28.90
C GLY A 841 -5.13 -8.32 29.82
N PRO A 842 -4.88 -7.84 31.06
CA PRO A 842 -5.92 -7.50 32.03
C PRO A 842 -6.92 -6.40 31.58
N CYS A 843 -6.60 -5.59 30.56
CA CYS A 843 -7.51 -4.56 30.06
C CYS A 843 -8.79 -5.16 29.46
N ILE A 844 -8.69 -6.34 28.85
CA ILE A 844 -9.80 -7.02 28.17
C ILE A 844 -10.29 -8.28 28.90
N GLY A 845 -9.70 -8.57 30.07
CA GLY A 845 -10.07 -9.72 30.89
C GLY A 845 -9.18 -10.95 30.71
N GLN A 846 -8.10 -10.85 29.93
CA GLN A 846 -7.10 -11.93 29.79
C GLN A 846 -6.10 -11.83 30.93
N TRP A 847 -6.60 -12.06 32.14
CA TRP A 847 -5.83 -12.03 33.36
C TRP A 847 -6.22 -13.18 34.26
N LYS A 848 -5.22 -13.93 34.69
CA LYS A 848 -5.35 -14.95 35.72
C LYS A 848 -4.74 -14.42 37.01
N ARG A 849 -5.61 -14.04 37.94
CA ARG A 849 -5.23 -13.51 39.25
C ARG A 849 -4.57 -14.59 40.12
N THR A 850 -3.54 -14.17 40.85
CA THR A 850 -2.73 -15.01 41.75
C THR A 850 -2.82 -14.58 43.22
N ASP A 851 -3.50 -13.48 43.51
CA ASP A 851 -3.66 -12.86 44.83
C ASP A 851 -4.73 -13.51 45.74
N GLY A 852 -5.36 -14.59 45.27
CA GLY A 852 -6.29 -15.41 46.05
C GLY A 852 -7.72 -14.85 46.15
N VAL A 853 -8.03 -13.73 45.49
CA VAL A 853 -9.39 -13.18 45.46
C VAL A 853 -10.33 -14.15 44.72
N LYS A 854 -11.42 -14.54 45.39
CA LYS A 854 -12.38 -15.52 44.85
C LYS A 854 -13.45 -14.82 44.00
N LYS A 855 -13.97 -15.53 43.00
CA LYS A 855 -15.14 -15.04 42.25
C LYS A 855 -16.31 -14.77 43.21
N GLY A 856 -16.88 -13.58 43.13
CA GLY A 856 -17.97 -13.13 44.00
C GLY A 856 -17.52 -12.36 45.24
N GLU A 857 -16.21 -12.21 45.47
CA GLU A 857 -15.66 -11.41 46.57
C GLU A 857 -15.55 -9.93 46.19
N ASP A 858 -15.82 -9.03 47.14
CA ASP A 858 -15.61 -7.60 46.98
C ASP A 858 -14.13 -7.25 47.14
N ASN A 859 -13.52 -6.65 46.11
CA ASN A 859 -12.18 -6.11 46.16
C ASN A 859 -12.07 -4.86 45.28
N ALA A 860 -11.01 -4.08 45.44
CA ALA A 860 -10.75 -2.90 44.61
C ALA A 860 -9.43 -3.02 43.86
N ILE A 861 -9.45 -2.67 42.57
CA ILE A 861 -8.25 -2.52 41.72
C ILE A 861 -8.19 -1.11 41.16
N LEU A 862 -6.97 -0.62 40.92
CA LEU A 862 -6.73 0.61 40.17
C LEU A 862 -6.01 0.28 38.87
N CYS A 863 -6.47 0.83 37.75
CA CYS A 863 -5.80 0.64 36.48
C CYS A 863 -5.67 1.94 35.66
N SER A 864 -4.60 2.03 34.87
CA SER A 864 -4.39 3.14 33.93
C SER A 864 -5.07 2.89 32.58
N TYR A 865 -6.08 2.03 32.54
CA TYR A 865 -6.80 1.64 31.33
C TYR A 865 -7.96 2.61 31.05
N ASN A 866 -8.97 2.16 30.31
CA ASN A 866 -10.10 2.96 29.83
C ASN A 866 -11.48 2.41 30.22
N ARG A 867 -11.61 1.12 30.59
CA ARG A 867 -12.92 0.51 30.93
C ARG A 867 -12.89 -0.26 32.25
N ASN A 868 -13.94 -0.07 33.03
CA ASN A 868 -14.13 -0.64 34.36
C ASN A 868 -15.53 -1.24 34.59
N PHE A 869 -16.19 -1.74 33.54
CA PHE A 869 -17.48 -2.40 33.70
C PHE A 869 -17.38 -3.66 34.60
N PRO A 870 -18.46 -4.05 35.31
CA PRO A 870 -18.44 -5.20 36.20
C PRO A 870 -17.89 -6.48 35.55
N GLY A 871 -16.79 -7.04 36.11
CA GLY A 871 -16.15 -8.26 35.63
C GLY A 871 -15.28 -8.11 34.39
N ARG A 872 -15.00 -6.88 33.93
CA ARG A 872 -14.19 -6.61 32.74
C ARG A 872 -12.75 -7.11 32.85
N ASN A 873 -12.07 -6.83 33.97
CA ASN A 873 -10.62 -7.04 34.07
C ASN A 873 -10.23 -8.46 34.49
N ASP A 874 -11.06 -9.14 35.28
CA ASP A 874 -10.73 -10.43 35.91
C ASP A 874 -11.87 -11.45 35.90
N GLY A 875 -13.01 -11.11 35.26
CA GLY A 875 -14.21 -11.95 35.26
C GLY A 875 -14.96 -12.01 36.60
N ASN A 876 -14.56 -11.25 37.62
CA ASN A 876 -15.29 -11.12 38.88
C ASN A 876 -16.17 -9.86 38.87
N ARG A 877 -17.50 -10.06 38.83
CA ARG A 877 -18.47 -8.94 38.78
C ARG A 877 -18.48 -8.06 40.04
N ARG A 878 -17.89 -8.53 41.14
CA ARG A 878 -17.81 -7.81 42.43
C ARG A 878 -16.53 -6.99 42.58
N THR A 879 -15.56 -7.14 41.66
CA THR A 879 -14.36 -6.31 41.61
C THR A 879 -14.73 -4.87 41.25
N MET A 880 -14.39 -3.94 42.14
CA MET A 880 -14.51 -2.50 41.92
C MET A 880 -13.27 -1.98 41.20
N SER A 881 -13.40 -1.61 39.93
CA SER A 881 -12.27 -1.20 39.10
C SER A 881 -12.26 0.33 38.92
N PHE A 882 -11.17 0.96 39.33
CA PHE A 882 -11.01 2.40 39.28
C PHE A 882 -9.98 2.80 38.22
N LEU A 883 -10.37 3.70 37.32
CA LEU A 883 -9.54 4.23 36.25
C LEU A 883 -8.81 5.48 36.74
N ALA A 884 -7.49 5.52 36.57
CA ALA A 884 -6.65 6.67 36.94
C ALA A 884 -5.48 6.85 35.97
N SER A 885 -4.63 7.84 36.20
CA SER A 885 -3.34 7.99 35.52
C SER A 885 -2.31 6.99 36.06
N PRO A 886 -1.31 6.55 35.25
CA PRO A 886 -0.32 5.56 35.69
C PRO A 886 0.46 6.02 36.93
N GLU A 887 0.70 7.31 37.10
CA GLU A 887 1.32 7.88 38.30
C GLU A 887 0.46 7.73 39.57
N LEU A 888 -0.86 7.93 39.48
CA LEU A 888 -1.76 7.72 40.62
C LEU A 888 -1.84 6.24 40.98
N VAL A 889 -1.99 5.37 39.98
CA VAL A 889 -2.00 3.91 40.19
C VAL A 889 -0.71 3.47 40.90
N THR A 890 0.44 3.97 40.46
CA THR A 890 1.74 3.67 41.07
C THR A 890 1.78 4.13 42.52
N ALA A 891 1.53 5.42 42.79
CA ALA A 891 1.60 5.95 44.16
C ALA A 891 0.63 5.24 45.12
N MET A 892 -0.59 4.94 44.67
CA MET A 892 -1.58 4.25 45.50
C MET A 892 -1.24 2.77 45.71
N SER A 893 -0.57 2.10 44.77
CA SER A 893 -0.06 0.72 44.95
C SER A 893 0.98 0.61 46.07
N TYR A 894 1.83 1.64 46.24
CA TYR A 894 2.76 1.72 47.36
C TYR A 894 2.07 2.00 48.71
N SER A 895 0.98 2.77 48.69
CA SER A 895 0.17 2.98 49.89
C SER A 895 -0.63 1.74 50.32
N GLY A 896 -1.03 0.90 49.35
CA GLY A 896 -1.93 -0.23 49.53
C GLY A 896 -3.39 0.18 49.79
N SER A 897 -3.76 1.45 49.59
CA SER A 897 -5.08 1.96 49.92
C SER A 897 -5.72 2.76 48.79
N THR A 898 -7.02 2.52 48.57
CA THR A 898 -7.87 3.33 47.69
C THR A 898 -8.19 4.71 48.28
N SER A 899 -7.90 4.94 49.57
CA SER A 899 -8.18 6.19 50.28
C SER A 899 -6.96 7.11 50.40
N PHE A 900 -5.83 6.75 49.80
CA PHE A 900 -4.61 7.55 49.82
C PHE A 900 -4.62 8.66 48.77
N ASN A 901 -4.31 9.88 49.18
CA ASN A 901 -4.13 11.01 48.27
C ASN A 901 -2.64 11.41 48.20
N PRO A 902 -1.91 11.08 47.11
CA PRO A 902 -0.47 11.34 47.02
C PRO A 902 -0.08 12.82 47.04
N ILE A 903 -1.04 13.73 46.80
CA ILE A 903 -0.81 15.18 46.83
C ILE A 903 -0.67 15.68 48.27
N THR A 904 -1.42 15.11 49.21
CA THR A 904 -1.56 15.63 50.57
C THR A 904 -0.98 14.70 51.62
N ASP A 905 -1.23 13.40 51.49
CA ASP A 905 -0.92 12.38 52.49
C ASP A 905 0.57 11.98 52.49
N SER A 906 0.96 11.19 53.49
CA SER A 906 2.29 10.60 53.64
C SER A 906 2.18 9.12 54.03
N ILE A 907 3.20 8.34 53.70
CA ILE A 907 3.34 6.92 54.04
C ILE A 907 4.30 6.80 55.23
N PRO A 908 3.89 6.17 56.35
CA PRO A 908 4.81 5.95 57.47
C PRO A 908 5.87 4.91 57.10
N LEU A 909 7.13 5.22 57.36
CA LEU A 909 8.26 4.31 57.17
C LEU A 909 8.48 3.44 58.42
N PRO A 910 9.09 2.24 58.29
CA PRO A 910 9.49 1.43 59.45
C PRO A 910 10.39 2.15 60.46
N SER A 911 11.12 3.18 60.01
CA SER A 911 11.96 4.05 60.85
C SER A 911 11.16 5.00 61.75
N GLY A 912 9.86 5.19 61.51
CA GLY A 912 9.01 6.19 62.15
C GLY A 912 8.94 7.54 61.42
N GLU A 913 9.77 7.75 60.40
CA GLU A 913 9.70 8.92 59.51
C GLU A 913 8.49 8.85 58.57
N GLN A 914 8.12 10.00 57.98
CA GLN A 914 7.02 10.09 57.01
C GLN A 914 7.59 10.32 55.61
N PHE A 915 7.19 9.47 54.66
CA PHE A 915 7.53 9.63 53.25
C PHE A 915 6.38 10.28 52.49
N LYS A 916 6.67 11.30 51.68
CA LYS A 916 5.69 11.94 50.81
C LYS A 916 6.25 11.96 49.39
N PHE A 917 5.45 11.52 48.43
CA PHE A 917 5.81 11.62 47.02
C PHE A 917 5.88 13.08 46.57
N ASN A 918 6.89 13.38 45.76
CA ASN A 918 6.90 14.59 44.97
C ASN A 918 6.12 14.36 43.67
N PRO A 919 5.55 15.41 43.05
CA PRO A 919 4.93 15.27 41.73
C PRO A 919 5.88 14.59 40.73
N PRO A 920 5.40 13.61 39.95
CA PRO A 920 6.25 12.80 39.08
C PRO A 920 6.88 13.62 37.95
N GLN A 921 8.15 13.35 37.68
CA GLN A 921 8.86 13.85 36.49
C GLN A 921 8.99 12.74 35.45
N GLY A 922 8.97 13.10 34.17
CA GLY A 922 9.11 12.15 33.07
C GLY A 922 9.56 12.83 31.79
N THR A 923 9.85 12.03 30.78
CA THR A 923 10.35 12.48 29.48
C THR A 923 9.40 12.03 28.37
N THR A 924 9.03 12.95 27.48
CA THR A 924 8.09 12.67 26.39
C THR A 924 8.65 11.67 25.37
N LEU A 925 9.96 11.74 25.10
CA LEU A 925 10.66 10.90 24.14
C LEU A 925 12.03 10.47 24.69
N PRO A 926 12.56 9.31 24.26
CA PRO A 926 13.90 8.86 24.65
C PRO A 926 14.99 9.74 23.99
N GLY A 927 15.98 10.18 24.77
CA GLY A 927 17.04 11.07 24.29
C GLY A 927 17.94 10.46 23.19
N SER A 928 18.08 9.13 23.16
CA SER A 928 18.83 8.38 22.14
C SER A 928 17.99 7.89 20.96
N GLY A 929 16.70 8.27 20.91
CA GLY A 929 15.72 7.65 20.00
C GLY A 929 15.19 6.31 20.52
N PHE A 930 14.20 5.76 19.82
CA PHE A 930 13.61 4.46 20.17
C PHE A 930 14.51 3.30 19.76
N ALA A 931 14.53 2.25 20.58
CA ALA A 931 15.23 1.00 20.27
C ALA A 931 14.53 0.24 19.12
N ALA A 932 15.30 -0.48 18.31
CA ALA A 932 14.77 -1.24 17.18
C ALA A 932 13.87 -2.44 17.59
N GLY A 933 14.04 -2.95 18.81
CA GLY A 933 13.33 -4.14 19.29
C GLY A 933 13.85 -5.45 18.69
N ARG A 934 13.15 -6.56 18.99
CA ARG A 934 13.46 -7.89 18.44
C ARG A 934 12.90 -8.05 17.03
N VAL A 935 13.69 -8.64 16.14
CA VAL A 935 13.32 -8.87 14.72
C VAL A 935 12.09 -9.75 14.59
N ASP A 936 11.92 -10.74 15.47
CA ASP A 936 10.79 -11.67 15.48
C ASP A 936 9.43 -10.98 15.77
N PHE A 937 9.46 -9.72 16.20
CA PHE A 937 8.27 -8.91 16.45
C PHE A 937 8.00 -7.84 15.37
N LEU A 938 8.81 -7.80 14.31
CA LEU A 938 8.54 -6.95 13.16
C LEU A 938 7.39 -7.54 12.32
N PRO A 939 6.60 -6.69 11.64
CA PRO A 939 5.52 -7.17 10.79
C PRO A 939 6.03 -7.90 9.55
N SER A 940 5.23 -8.83 9.04
CA SER A 940 5.47 -9.45 7.73
C SER A 940 5.36 -8.45 6.57
N SER A 941 5.89 -8.82 5.39
CA SER A 941 5.68 -8.07 4.15
C SER A 941 4.19 -7.99 3.78
N ALA A 942 3.77 -6.86 3.22
CA ALA A 942 2.41 -6.63 2.70
C ALA A 942 2.24 -7.08 1.23
N GLU A 943 3.11 -7.94 0.71
CA GLU A 943 3.00 -8.44 -0.67
C GLU A 943 2.12 -9.70 -0.71
N PRO A 944 1.04 -9.72 -1.54
CA PRO A 944 0.14 -10.87 -1.62
C PRO A 944 0.82 -12.05 -2.34
N ASP A 945 0.76 -13.24 -1.73
CA ASP A 945 1.22 -14.49 -2.33
C ASP A 945 0.05 -15.45 -2.58
N PRO A 946 -0.37 -15.63 -3.85
CA PRO A 946 -1.47 -16.53 -4.17
C PRO A 946 -1.14 -18.02 -4.04
N SER A 947 0.13 -18.38 -3.83
CA SER A 947 0.57 -19.76 -3.62
C SER A 947 0.41 -20.23 -2.17
N VAL A 948 0.29 -19.31 -1.21
CA VAL A 948 0.00 -19.64 0.18
C VAL A 948 -1.45 -20.10 0.29
N GLU A 949 -1.72 -21.18 1.01
CA GLU A 949 -3.09 -21.59 1.36
C GLU A 949 -3.47 -21.02 2.72
N VAL A 950 -4.71 -20.54 2.86
CA VAL A 950 -5.23 -20.08 4.16
C VAL A 950 -5.54 -21.29 5.02
N VAL A 951 -4.90 -21.37 6.20
CA VAL A 951 -4.98 -22.54 7.08
C VAL A 951 -6.25 -22.50 7.92
N VAL A 952 -7.22 -23.37 7.61
CA VAL A 952 -8.40 -23.63 8.45
C VAL A 952 -8.62 -25.14 8.49
N ASP A 953 -8.52 -25.74 9.67
CA ASP A 953 -8.81 -27.17 9.86
C ASP A 953 -10.34 -27.40 9.72
N PRO A 954 -10.80 -28.28 8.81
CA PRO A 954 -12.23 -28.59 8.67
C PRO A 954 -12.88 -29.15 9.94
N ASP A 955 -12.10 -29.78 10.82
CA ASP A 955 -12.58 -30.36 12.09
C ASP A 955 -12.32 -29.41 13.29
N SER A 956 -11.89 -28.16 13.01
CA SER A 956 -11.65 -27.13 14.02
C SER A 956 -12.89 -26.83 14.85
N ASP A 957 -12.70 -26.61 16.17
CA ASP A 957 -13.71 -26.00 17.02
C ASP A 957 -13.50 -24.48 17.21
N ARG A 958 -12.41 -23.90 16.66
CA ARG A 958 -11.98 -22.50 16.83
C ARG A 958 -12.28 -21.62 15.61
N LEU A 959 -12.20 -22.18 14.42
CA LEU A 959 -12.34 -21.52 13.12
C LEU A 959 -13.34 -22.30 12.25
N ALA A 960 -14.20 -21.61 11.52
CA ALA A 960 -15.06 -22.25 10.53
C ALA A 960 -15.23 -21.33 9.32
N ILE A 961 -15.11 -21.90 8.11
CA ILE A 961 -15.40 -21.17 6.87
C ILE A 961 -16.85 -20.70 6.88
N LEU A 962 -17.07 -19.45 6.46
CA LEU A 962 -18.41 -18.89 6.37
C LEU A 962 -19.10 -19.27 5.06
N GLU A 963 -20.32 -19.78 5.19
CA GLU A 963 -21.23 -19.91 4.06
C GLU A 963 -22.01 -18.61 3.84
N PRO A 964 -22.22 -18.17 2.60
CA PRO A 964 -23.09 -17.04 2.29
C PRO A 964 -24.49 -17.23 2.87
N PHE A 965 -25.02 -16.19 3.54
CA PHE A 965 -26.39 -16.24 4.05
C PHE A 965 -27.41 -16.33 2.91
N GLN A 966 -28.57 -16.94 3.16
CA GLN A 966 -29.62 -17.00 2.16
C GLN A 966 -30.15 -15.60 1.82
N PRO A 967 -30.46 -15.28 0.55
CA PRO A 967 -31.11 -14.02 0.17
C PRO A 967 -32.45 -13.84 0.89
N TYR A 968 -32.94 -12.59 0.89
CA TYR A 968 -34.28 -12.32 1.40
C TYR A 968 -35.34 -13.11 0.59
N PRO A 969 -36.34 -13.74 1.23
CA PRO A 969 -37.22 -14.73 0.60
C PRO A 969 -38.14 -14.19 -0.51
N GLY A 970 -38.24 -12.86 -0.66
CA GLY A 970 -39.11 -12.20 -1.63
C GLY A 970 -40.53 -12.04 -1.11
N GLY A 971 -41.09 -10.82 -1.20
CA GLY A 971 -42.42 -10.51 -0.66
C GLY A 971 -42.43 -10.18 0.83
N GLU A 972 -43.62 -10.14 1.43
CA GLU A 972 -43.80 -9.88 2.86
C GLU A 972 -43.37 -11.09 3.70
N LEU A 973 -42.79 -10.83 4.88
CA LEU A 973 -42.50 -11.89 5.85
C LEU A 973 -43.81 -12.29 6.52
N GLN A 974 -44.17 -13.57 6.36
CA GLN A 974 -45.36 -14.16 6.96
C GLN A 974 -44.96 -15.14 8.06
N ASN A 975 -45.83 -15.30 9.05
CA ASN A 975 -45.70 -16.23 10.15
C ASN A 975 -44.41 -16.05 10.97
N LEU A 976 -43.90 -14.82 11.15
CA LEU A 976 -42.75 -14.59 12.03
C LEU A 976 -43.15 -14.89 13.47
N LYS A 977 -42.42 -15.77 14.15
CA LYS A 977 -42.62 -16.03 15.58
C LYS A 977 -41.79 -15.07 16.42
N VAL A 978 -42.38 -14.48 17.46
CA VAL A 978 -41.61 -13.72 18.46
C VAL A 978 -40.84 -14.72 19.33
N LEU A 979 -39.53 -14.86 19.10
CA LEU A 979 -38.65 -15.75 19.86
C LEU A 979 -38.52 -15.30 21.30
N TYR A 980 -38.31 -13.99 21.49
CA TYR A 980 -38.02 -13.43 22.80
C TYR A 980 -38.47 -11.98 22.91
N LYS A 981 -39.02 -11.63 24.08
CA LYS A 981 -39.27 -10.26 24.50
C LYS A 981 -38.28 -9.90 25.62
N VAL A 982 -37.30 -9.08 25.29
CA VAL A 982 -36.23 -8.66 26.19
C VAL A 982 -36.74 -7.56 27.11
N LYS A 983 -36.46 -7.67 28.41
CA LYS A 983 -36.73 -6.64 29.42
C LYS A 983 -35.44 -5.98 29.89
N GLY A 984 -35.49 -4.65 30.08
CA GLY A 984 -34.37 -3.87 30.57
C GLY A 984 -33.24 -3.71 29.54
N GLN A 985 -32.06 -3.34 30.04
CA GLN A 985 -30.88 -3.05 29.22
C GLN A 985 -30.36 -4.33 28.56
N CYS A 986 -30.12 -4.27 27.24
CA CYS A 986 -29.58 -5.38 26.47
C CYS A 986 -28.36 -4.91 25.66
N THR A 987 -27.18 -5.17 26.19
CA THR A 987 -25.89 -4.81 25.59
C THR A 987 -25.42 -5.85 24.59
N THR A 988 -24.38 -5.58 23.80
CA THR A 988 -23.76 -6.61 22.96
C THR A 988 -23.17 -7.77 23.75
N ASP A 989 -22.75 -7.59 25.01
CA ASP A 989 -22.37 -8.69 25.91
C ASP A 989 -23.59 -9.50 26.41
N THR A 990 -24.78 -8.90 26.40
CA THR A 990 -26.05 -9.59 26.69
C THR A 990 -26.46 -10.48 25.51
N ILE A 991 -26.21 -10.00 24.28
CA ILE A 991 -26.51 -10.70 23.02
C ILE A 991 -25.45 -11.76 22.68
N SER A 992 -24.17 -11.43 22.85
CA SER A 992 -23.03 -12.27 22.48
C SER A 992 -21.92 -12.11 23.53
N ALA A 993 -21.99 -12.95 24.56
CA ALA A 993 -21.12 -12.89 25.73
C ALA A 993 -19.63 -13.05 25.35
N ALA A 994 -18.75 -12.37 26.10
CA ALA A 994 -17.29 -12.48 25.99
C ALA A 994 -16.72 -13.66 26.81
N GLY A 995 -15.57 -13.46 27.47
CA GLY A 995 -14.98 -14.39 28.41
C GLY A 995 -14.67 -15.73 27.76
N PRO A 996 -15.23 -16.86 28.25
CA PRO A 996 -14.93 -18.18 27.71
C PRO A 996 -15.35 -18.35 26.24
N TRP A 997 -16.19 -17.47 25.69
CA TRP A 997 -16.65 -17.50 24.31
C TRP A 997 -15.67 -16.85 23.32
N LEU A 998 -14.65 -16.11 23.79
CA LEU A 998 -13.66 -15.47 22.91
C LEU A 998 -12.90 -16.48 22.07
N LYS A 999 -12.71 -17.71 22.56
CA LYS A 999 -12.09 -18.78 21.80
C LYS A 999 -12.85 -19.15 20.51
N TYR A 1000 -14.16 -18.88 20.44
CA TYR A 1000 -15.01 -19.22 19.28
C TYR A 1000 -15.22 -18.06 18.30
N LYS A 1001 -14.40 -17.00 18.36
CA LYS A 1001 -14.58 -15.79 17.55
C LYS A 1001 -14.52 -16.02 16.04
N GLY A 1002 -13.74 -16.98 15.58
CA GLY A 1002 -13.70 -17.41 14.18
C GLY A 1002 -14.63 -18.58 13.84
N HIS A 1003 -15.44 -19.08 14.78
CA HIS A 1003 -16.30 -20.24 14.57
C HIS A 1003 -17.77 -19.88 14.82
N LEU A 1004 -18.45 -19.39 13.79
CA LEU A 1004 -19.83 -18.88 13.89
C LEU A 1004 -20.84 -19.89 14.50
N PRO A 1005 -20.83 -21.19 14.16
CA PRO A 1005 -21.75 -22.15 14.80
C PRO A 1005 -21.55 -22.24 16.33
N ASN A 1006 -20.34 -22.51 16.80
CA ASN A 1006 -20.01 -22.58 18.23
C ASN A 1006 -20.27 -21.28 18.98
N ILE A 1007 -19.98 -20.10 18.41
CA ILE A 1007 -20.27 -18.85 19.11
C ILE A 1007 -21.77 -18.55 19.14
N ALA A 1008 -22.57 -19.03 18.18
CA ALA A 1008 -24.02 -18.85 18.17
C ALA A 1008 -24.74 -19.56 19.33
N GLU A 1009 -24.08 -20.51 19.99
CA GLU A 1009 -24.54 -21.14 21.24
C GLU A 1009 -24.71 -20.15 22.40
N ASN A 1010 -24.18 -18.92 22.27
CA ASN A 1010 -24.33 -17.88 23.28
C ASN A 1010 -25.32 -16.76 22.90
N THR A 1011 -26.09 -16.94 21.83
CA THR A 1011 -27.07 -15.94 21.36
C THR A 1011 -28.07 -15.59 22.47
N LEU A 1012 -28.04 -14.33 22.91
CA LEU A 1012 -28.93 -13.72 23.89
C LEU A 1012 -28.92 -14.36 25.28
N ILE A 1013 -27.92 -15.15 25.66
CA ILE A 1013 -27.92 -15.86 26.95
C ILE A 1013 -27.89 -14.93 28.18
N GLY A 1014 -27.54 -13.64 28.01
CA GLY A 1014 -27.64 -12.66 29.09
C GLY A 1014 -29.01 -11.99 29.19
N ALA A 1015 -29.89 -12.19 28.20
CA ALA A 1015 -31.15 -11.47 28.09
C ALA A 1015 -32.18 -11.95 29.12
N VAL A 1016 -32.95 -11.01 29.66
CA VAL A 1016 -34.00 -11.25 30.65
C VAL A 1016 -35.35 -11.32 29.96
N ASN A 1017 -36.11 -12.38 30.25
CA ASN A 1017 -37.46 -12.60 29.77
C ASN A 1017 -38.41 -11.55 30.36
N ALA A 1018 -39.12 -10.81 29.53
CA ALA A 1018 -40.05 -9.79 30.01
C ALA A 1018 -41.24 -10.34 30.81
N ALA A 1019 -41.71 -11.55 30.48
CA ALA A 1019 -42.86 -12.17 31.13
C ALA A 1019 -42.48 -12.84 32.46
N THR A 1020 -41.37 -13.55 32.51
CA THR A 1020 -40.99 -14.36 33.69
C THR A 1020 -39.90 -13.74 34.56
N GLY A 1021 -39.12 -12.79 34.02
CA GLY A 1021 -37.95 -12.23 34.70
C GLY A 1021 -36.72 -13.15 34.74
N GLU A 1022 -36.79 -14.32 34.11
CA GLU A 1022 -35.69 -15.28 34.05
C GLU A 1022 -34.67 -14.93 32.97
N THR A 1023 -33.41 -15.30 33.18
CA THR A 1023 -32.32 -15.07 32.22
C THR A 1023 -32.03 -16.32 31.39
N ASN A 1024 -31.89 -16.19 30.06
CA ASN A 1024 -31.69 -17.31 29.13
C ASN A 1024 -32.79 -18.38 29.12
N VAL A 1025 -34.00 -18.05 29.58
CA VAL A 1025 -35.13 -18.98 29.60
C VAL A 1025 -36.18 -18.55 28.60
N ALA A 1026 -36.40 -19.38 27.58
CA ALA A 1026 -37.41 -19.20 26.54
C ALA A 1026 -38.45 -20.33 26.59
N TYR A 1027 -39.65 -20.03 26.08
CA TYR A 1027 -40.79 -20.96 26.06
C TYR A 1027 -41.31 -21.13 24.64
N ASP A 1028 -41.62 -22.36 24.23
CA ASP A 1028 -42.29 -22.62 22.96
C ASP A 1028 -43.82 -22.49 23.07
N ASP A 1029 -44.54 -22.69 21.96
CA ASP A 1029 -46.01 -22.58 21.92
C ASP A 1029 -46.72 -23.52 22.90
N SER A 1030 -46.11 -24.67 23.21
CA SER A 1030 -46.61 -25.67 24.15
C SER A 1030 -46.23 -25.37 25.61
N GLY A 1031 -45.47 -24.29 25.85
CA GLY A 1031 -44.95 -23.93 27.17
C GLY A 1031 -43.74 -24.75 27.60
N ASN A 1032 -43.08 -25.49 26.69
CA ASN A 1032 -41.86 -26.19 27.04
C ASN A 1032 -40.71 -25.20 27.18
N GLN A 1033 -39.91 -25.40 28.23
CA GLN A 1033 -38.77 -24.56 28.53
C GLN A 1033 -37.53 -25.00 27.74
N SER A 1034 -36.75 -24.04 27.24
CA SER A 1034 -35.42 -24.25 26.68
C SER A 1034 -34.54 -23.01 26.88
N SER A 1035 -33.26 -23.12 26.54
CA SER A 1035 -32.44 -21.93 26.36
C SER A 1035 -32.91 -21.16 25.12
N ILE A 1036 -32.55 -19.87 25.03
CA ILE A 1036 -32.83 -19.04 23.84
C ILE A 1036 -32.17 -19.62 22.58
N PRO A 1037 -30.85 -19.95 22.56
CA PRO A 1037 -30.22 -20.49 21.36
C PRO A 1037 -30.75 -21.87 20.96
N ASP A 1038 -31.16 -22.72 21.91
CA ASP A 1038 -31.73 -24.03 21.60
C ASP A 1038 -33.11 -23.92 20.94
N LEU A 1039 -33.95 -23.00 21.40
CA LEU A 1039 -35.25 -22.73 20.75
C LEU A 1039 -35.04 -22.20 19.33
N ALA A 1040 -34.11 -21.25 19.16
CA ALA A 1040 -33.79 -20.68 17.87
C ALA A 1040 -33.27 -21.75 16.88
N LYS A 1041 -32.40 -22.67 17.34
CA LYS A 1041 -31.96 -23.82 16.54
C LYS A 1041 -33.11 -24.75 16.16
N LYS A 1042 -33.98 -25.09 17.12
CA LYS A 1042 -35.18 -25.92 16.88
C LYS A 1042 -36.07 -25.28 15.79
N TRP A 1043 -36.29 -23.97 15.87
CA TRP A 1043 -37.08 -23.24 14.89
C TRP A 1043 -36.40 -23.11 13.53
N LYS A 1044 -35.09 -22.86 13.49
CA LYS A 1044 -34.30 -22.89 12.24
C LYS A 1044 -34.42 -24.23 11.54
N ALA A 1045 -34.27 -25.35 12.27
CA ALA A 1045 -34.40 -26.70 11.72
C ALA A 1045 -35.82 -26.98 11.17
N ALA A 1046 -36.84 -26.34 11.73
CA ALA A 1046 -38.22 -26.42 11.26
C ALA A 1046 -38.55 -25.40 10.14
N GLY A 1047 -37.61 -24.57 9.70
CA GLY A 1047 -37.86 -23.50 8.73
C GLY A 1047 -38.74 -22.36 9.25
N GLN A 1048 -38.87 -22.21 10.58
CA GLN A 1048 -39.69 -21.19 11.21
C GLN A 1048 -38.88 -19.89 11.39
N PRO A 1049 -39.18 -18.82 10.63
CA PRO A 1049 -38.51 -17.53 10.80
C PRO A 1049 -38.99 -16.86 12.08
N TRP A 1050 -38.13 -16.05 12.70
CA TRP A 1050 -38.45 -15.42 13.98
C TRP A 1050 -37.95 -14.00 14.10
N MET A 1051 -38.47 -13.32 15.12
CA MET A 1051 -38.08 -11.96 15.51
C MET A 1051 -37.85 -11.82 17.03
N VAL A 1052 -37.15 -10.76 17.43
CA VAL A 1052 -36.99 -10.35 18.84
C VAL A 1052 -37.65 -9.00 19.06
N VAL A 1053 -38.27 -8.82 20.24
CA VAL A 1053 -38.81 -7.55 20.72
C VAL A 1053 -37.96 -7.04 21.88
N ALA A 1054 -37.49 -5.81 21.83
CA ALA A 1054 -36.57 -5.24 22.80
C ALA A 1054 -36.93 -3.80 23.23
N GLU A 1055 -36.33 -3.37 24.34
CA GLU A 1055 -36.49 -2.04 24.91
C GLU A 1055 -35.62 -0.97 24.20
N ASP A 1056 -35.25 0.09 24.91
CA ASP A 1056 -34.42 1.18 24.40
C ASP A 1056 -32.94 0.79 24.32
N ASN A 1057 -32.24 1.41 23.37
CA ASN A 1057 -30.80 1.28 23.15
C ASN A 1057 -30.31 -0.17 23.00
N TYR A 1058 -31.07 -0.99 22.27
CA TYR A 1058 -30.72 -2.39 22.05
C TYR A 1058 -29.36 -2.52 21.33
N GLY A 1059 -28.48 -3.35 21.87
CA GLY A 1059 -27.13 -3.56 21.35
C GLY A 1059 -26.10 -2.51 21.78
N GLU A 1060 -26.30 -1.85 22.92
CA GLU A 1060 -25.32 -0.93 23.51
C GLU A 1060 -23.97 -1.64 23.81
N GLY A 1061 -22.85 -0.94 23.62
CA GLY A 1061 -21.52 -1.42 24.02
C GLY A 1061 -20.59 -1.77 22.87
N SER A 1062 -19.83 -2.85 23.01
CA SER A 1062 -18.73 -3.23 22.11
C SER A 1062 -19.18 -3.41 20.65
N ALA A 1063 -18.32 -3.04 19.69
CA ALA A 1063 -18.55 -3.11 18.23
C ALA A 1063 -18.61 -4.53 17.62
N ARG A 1064 -18.92 -5.56 18.42
CA ARG A 1064 -18.87 -6.97 18.00
C ARG A 1064 -19.99 -7.28 17.01
N GLU A 1065 -19.61 -7.61 15.78
CA GLU A 1065 -20.55 -8.04 14.73
C GLU A 1065 -21.20 -9.41 14.99
N HIS A 1066 -20.61 -10.24 15.86
CA HIS A 1066 -21.18 -11.52 16.28
C HIS A 1066 -22.60 -11.36 16.83
N ALA A 1067 -22.89 -10.26 17.52
CA ALA A 1067 -24.24 -9.96 18.03
C ALA A 1067 -25.30 -9.83 16.91
N ALA A 1068 -24.90 -9.59 15.65
CA ALA A 1068 -25.78 -9.62 14.48
C ALA A 1068 -25.67 -10.93 13.70
N LEU A 1069 -24.46 -11.49 13.56
CA LEU A 1069 -24.22 -12.76 12.86
C LEU A 1069 -24.94 -13.94 13.53
N GLN A 1070 -24.96 -14.03 14.86
CA GLN A 1070 -25.54 -15.20 15.53
C GLN A 1070 -27.07 -15.24 15.41
N PRO A 1071 -27.83 -14.14 15.67
CA PRO A 1071 -29.26 -14.11 15.36
C PRO A 1071 -29.55 -14.50 13.91
N ARG A 1072 -28.78 -13.94 12.97
CA ARG A 1072 -28.93 -14.24 11.54
C ARG A 1072 -28.68 -15.72 11.23
N TYR A 1073 -27.59 -16.27 11.76
CA TYR A 1073 -27.22 -17.68 11.62
C TYR A 1073 -28.30 -18.60 12.18
N LEU A 1074 -28.95 -18.22 13.28
CA LEU A 1074 -30.03 -18.98 13.92
C LEU A 1074 -31.42 -18.74 13.31
N GLY A 1075 -31.53 -18.04 12.17
CA GLY A 1075 -32.79 -17.86 11.43
C GLY A 1075 -33.61 -16.62 11.81
N GLY A 1076 -33.03 -15.69 12.56
CA GLY A 1076 -33.65 -14.41 12.90
C GLY A 1076 -33.71 -13.48 11.70
N MET A 1077 -34.90 -12.91 11.46
CA MET A 1077 -35.16 -12.05 10.30
C MET A 1077 -35.38 -10.58 10.68
N VAL A 1078 -35.99 -10.33 11.85
CA VAL A 1078 -36.37 -8.99 12.31
C VAL A 1078 -35.97 -8.79 13.77
N ILE A 1079 -35.44 -7.61 14.08
CA ILE A 1079 -35.32 -7.15 15.47
C ILE A 1079 -36.17 -5.89 15.59
N LEU A 1080 -37.13 -5.88 16.52
CA LEU A 1080 -37.99 -4.74 16.82
C LEU A 1080 -37.61 -4.17 18.18
N ALA A 1081 -37.19 -2.91 18.23
CA ALA A 1081 -36.76 -2.27 19.47
C ALA A 1081 -37.45 -0.90 19.68
N LYS A 1082 -37.44 -0.37 20.90
CA LYS A 1082 -37.81 1.05 21.12
C LYS A 1082 -36.76 1.99 20.50
N SER A 1083 -35.49 1.59 20.53
CA SER A 1083 -34.36 2.26 19.87
C SER A 1083 -33.13 1.34 19.80
N PHE A 1084 -32.16 1.62 18.92
CA PHE A 1084 -30.91 0.85 18.75
C PHE A 1084 -29.66 1.68 19.06
N ALA A 1085 -28.58 0.98 19.46
CA ALA A 1085 -27.24 1.55 19.40
C ALA A 1085 -26.70 1.55 17.95
N ARG A 1086 -26.02 2.64 17.55
CA ARG A 1086 -25.57 2.90 16.16
C ARG A 1086 -24.87 1.71 15.49
N ILE A 1087 -23.79 1.22 16.10
CA ILE A 1087 -22.94 0.17 15.49
C ILE A 1087 -23.72 -1.14 15.34
N HIS A 1088 -24.52 -1.49 16.35
CA HIS A 1088 -25.29 -2.72 16.32
C HIS A 1088 -26.38 -2.67 15.24
N GLU A 1089 -27.06 -1.54 15.07
CA GLU A 1089 -28.03 -1.34 13.99
C GLU A 1089 -27.40 -1.53 12.60
N THR A 1090 -26.21 -0.95 12.36
CA THR A 1090 -25.45 -1.16 11.12
C THR A 1090 -25.09 -2.64 10.92
N ASN A 1091 -24.58 -3.30 11.95
CA ASN A 1091 -24.23 -4.72 11.89
C ASN A 1091 -25.44 -5.59 11.53
N LEU A 1092 -26.63 -5.32 12.09
CA LEU A 1092 -27.87 -6.04 11.73
C LEU A 1092 -28.17 -5.92 10.23
N LYS A 1093 -28.13 -4.69 9.70
CA LYS A 1093 -28.38 -4.41 8.27
C LYS A 1093 -27.35 -5.11 7.37
N LYS A 1094 -26.07 -5.08 7.75
CA LYS A 1094 -24.97 -5.75 7.05
C LYS A 1094 -25.18 -7.27 6.97
N GLN A 1095 -25.72 -7.88 8.01
CA GLN A 1095 -26.01 -9.32 8.04
C GLN A 1095 -27.39 -9.68 7.48
N GLY A 1096 -28.11 -8.71 6.91
CA GLY A 1096 -29.43 -8.93 6.29
C GLY A 1096 -30.57 -9.16 7.28
N VAL A 1097 -30.37 -8.79 8.56
CA VAL A 1097 -31.44 -8.72 9.56
C VAL A 1097 -32.10 -7.34 9.47
N VAL A 1098 -33.43 -7.27 9.56
CA VAL A 1098 -34.17 -6.01 9.45
C VAL A 1098 -34.34 -5.37 10.84
N PRO A 1099 -33.65 -4.26 11.17
CA PRO A 1099 -33.94 -3.50 12.38
C PRO A 1099 -35.15 -2.60 12.17
N LEU A 1100 -36.14 -2.71 13.06
CA LEU A 1100 -37.34 -1.88 13.08
C LEU A 1100 -37.48 -1.21 14.44
N THR A 1101 -38.03 0.00 14.46
CA THR A 1101 -38.34 0.71 15.70
C THR A 1101 -39.82 0.98 15.83
N PHE A 1102 -40.36 0.89 17.05
CA PHE A 1102 -41.76 1.22 17.28
C PHE A 1102 -42.08 2.66 16.88
N ALA A 1103 -43.20 2.89 16.19
CA ALA A 1103 -43.66 4.26 15.95
C ALA A 1103 -44.16 4.91 17.26
N ASN A 1104 -44.85 4.12 18.10
CA ASN A 1104 -45.17 4.43 19.50
C ASN A 1104 -44.47 3.42 20.44
N LYS A 1105 -43.57 3.90 21.31
CA LYS A 1105 -42.80 3.03 22.23
C LYS A 1105 -43.66 2.22 23.19
N GLU A 1106 -44.89 2.66 23.49
CA GLU A 1106 -45.85 1.94 24.35
C GLU A 1106 -46.35 0.64 23.69
N ASP A 1107 -46.24 0.51 22.36
CA ASP A 1107 -46.63 -0.72 21.65
C ASP A 1107 -45.74 -1.92 22.00
N TYR A 1108 -44.58 -1.69 22.61
CA TYR A 1108 -43.75 -2.73 23.22
C TYR A 1108 -44.55 -3.62 24.17
N ASP A 1109 -45.46 -3.04 24.96
CA ASP A 1109 -46.25 -3.79 25.94
C ASP A 1109 -47.35 -4.64 25.30
N LYS A 1110 -47.66 -4.40 24.02
CA LYS A 1110 -48.71 -5.12 23.30
C LYS A 1110 -48.24 -6.42 22.67
N ILE A 1111 -46.93 -6.61 22.44
CA ILE A 1111 -46.39 -7.81 21.76
C ILE A 1111 -45.70 -8.69 22.79
N ASP A 1112 -45.96 -10.01 22.76
CA ASP A 1112 -45.39 -11.00 23.68
C ASP A 1112 -44.63 -12.10 22.94
N ALA A 1113 -43.84 -12.88 23.69
CA ALA A 1113 -43.18 -14.06 23.13
C ALA A 1113 -44.23 -15.08 22.60
N CYS A 1114 -43.85 -15.80 21.55
CA CYS A 1114 -44.67 -16.74 20.77
C CYS A 1114 -45.82 -16.13 19.93
N ASP A 1115 -46.07 -14.82 20.00
CA ASP A 1115 -46.99 -14.16 19.07
C ASP A 1115 -46.52 -14.37 17.62
N VAL A 1116 -47.48 -14.36 16.70
CA VAL A 1116 -47.22 -14.48 15.26
C VAL A 1116 -47.33 -13.11 14.62
N VAL A 1117 -46.38 -12.75 13.77
CA VAL A 1117 -46.29 -11.44 13.15
C VAL A 1117 -46.14 -11.57 11.64
N ASP A 1118 -47.01 -10.86 10.92
CA ASP A 1118 -46.90 -10.69 9.47
C ASP A 1118 -46.50 -9.24 9.16
N THR A 1119 -45.56 -9.05 8.24
CA THR A 1119 -45.20 -7.70 7.78
C THR A 1119 -46.15 -7.23 6.69
N GLN A 1120 -46.39 -5.92 6.64
CA GLN A 1120 -47.10 -5.26 5.57
C GLN A 1120 -46.34 -3.98 5.19
N GLY A 1121 -46.01 -3.83 3.90
CA GLY A 1121 -45.26 -2.70 3.35
C GLY A 1121 -43.74 -2.83 3.49
N LEU A 1122 -43.23 -3.87 4.17
CA LEU A 1122 -41.78 -4.09 4.28
C LEU A 1122 -41.18 -4.41 2.91
N TRP A 1123 -41.88 -5.22 2.10
CA TRP A 1123 -41.40 -5.58 0.77
C TRP A 1123 -41.26 -4.36 -0.14
N ASP A 1124 -42.26 -3.49 -0.13
CA ASP A 1124 -42.27 -2.27 -0.95
C ASP A 1124 -41.15 -1.31 -0.54
N VAL A 1125 -40.93 -1.13 0.78
CA VAL A 1125 -39.81 -0.34 1.32
C VAL A 1125 -38.46 -0.89 0.85
N LEU A 1126 -38.27 -2.21 0.88
CA LEU A 1126 -37.01 -2.81 0.43
C LEU A 1126 -36.79 -2.61 -1.08
N GLN A 1127 -37.85 -2.75 -1.88
CA GLN A 1127 -37.80 -2.55 -3.34
C GLN A 1127 -37.58 -1.08 -3.73
N SER A 1128 -38.15 -0.12 -2.99
CA SER A 1128 -38.00 1.32 -3.28
C SER A 1128 -36.65 1.90 -2.87
N GLY A 1129 -35.78 1.11 -2.22
CA GLY A 1129 -34.52 1.61 -1.69
C GLY A 1129 -34.68 2.38 -0.38
N GLY A 1130 -35.77 2.14 0.37
CA GLY A 1130 -36.05 2.80 1.64
C GLY A 1130 -36.64 4.22 1.52
N ALA A 1131 -36.97 4.68 0.31
CA ALA A 1131 -37.40 6.05 0.05
C ALA A 1131 -38.92 6.28 0.23
N GLU A 1132 -39.72 5.21 0.11
CA GLU A 1132 -41.17 5.25 0.05
C GLU A 1132 -41.76 4.04 0.78
N GLY A 1133 -42.94 4.23 1.38
CA GLY A 1133 -43.71 3.18 2.06
C GLY A 1133 -43.76 3.33 3.58
N SER A 1134 -44.75 2.67 4.19
CA SER A 1134 -44.92 2.59 5.64
C SER A 1134 -44.98 1.12 6.04
N ILE A 1135 -44.26 0.74 7.09
CA ILE A 1135 -44.24 -0.64 7.57
C ILE A 1135 -45.23 -0.78 8.73
N THR A 1136 -46.07 -1.80 8.65
CA THR A 1136 -46.97 -2.21 9.73
C THR A 1136 -46.74 -3.69 10.05
N LEU A 1137 -46.73 -4.01 11.34
CA LEU A 1137 -46.66 -5.38 11.84
C LEU A 1137 -48.06 -5.83 12.26
N ASN A 1138 -48.60 -6.85 11.60
CA ASN A 1138 -49.88 -7.45 11.93
C ASN A 1138 -49.63 -8.58 12.92
N VAL A 1139 -49.97 -8.35 14.19
CA VAL A 1139 -49.69 -9.27 15.31
C VAL A 1139 -50.93 -10.11 15.57
N THR A 1140 -50.76 -11.42 15.64
CA THR A 1140 -51.76 -12.41 16.06
C THR A 1140 -51.35 -13.05 17.37
N LYS A 1141 -52.15 -12.83 18.42
CA LYS A 1141 -51.99 -13.42 19.74
C LYS A 1141 -52.37 -14.91 19.75
N LYS A 1142 -51.92 -15.65 20.77
CA LYS A 1142 -52.32 -17.07 20.99
C LYS A 1142 -53.84 -17.27 21.10
N ASN A 1143 -54.58 -16.28 21.61
CA ASN A 1143 -56.04 -16.31 21.74
C ASN A 1143 -56.77 -16.00 20.41
N GLY A 1144 -56.05 -15.71 19.33
CA GLY A 1144 -56.59 -15.34 18.01
C GLY A 1144 -56.84 -13.84 17.81
N GLU A 1145 -56.62 -13.00 18.83
CA GLU A 1145 -56.72 -11.54 18.71
C GLU A 1145 -55.69 -11.00 17.71
N ARG A 1146 -56.12 -10.05 16.88
CA ARG A 1146 -55.28 -9.43 15.85
C ARG A 1146 -55.29 -7.92 15.97
N PHE A 1147 -54.11 -7.31 15.87
CA PHE A 1147 -53.95 -5.86 15.82
C PHE A 1147 -52.73 -5.47 14.99
N ALA A 1148 -52.72 -4.23 14.52
CA ALA A 1148 -51.67 -3.66 13.72
C ALA A 1148 -50.77 -2.73 14.56
N VAL A 1149 -49.46 -2.85 14.40
CA VAL A 1149 -48.45 -2.01 15.06
C VAL A 1149 -47.63 -1.27 14.00
N PRO A 1150 -47.77 0.05 13.88
CA PRO A 1150 -46.94 0.84 12.97
C PRO A 1150 -45.49 0.92 13.47
N VAL A 1151 -44.54 0.81 12.55
CA VAL A 1151 -43.10 0.83 12.87
C VAL A 1151 -42.32 1.74 11.91
N LYS A 1152 -41.08 2.06 12.27
CA LYS A 1152 -40.15 2.93 11.54
C LYS A 1152 -38.85 2.20 11.21
N HIS A 1153 -38.15 2.67 10.18
CA HIS A 1153 -36.82 2.20 9.79
C HIS A 1153 -35.89 3.36 9.45
N THR A 1154 -34.59 3.06 9.35
CA THR A 1154 -33.54 4.01 8.93
C THR A 1154 -32.74 3.48 7.72
N LEU A 1155 -33.29 2.51 7.00
CA LEU A 1155 -32.66 1.86 5.84
C LEU A 1155 -32.37 2.85 4.71
N SER A 1156 -31.11 2.93 4.29
CA SER A 1156 -30.69 3.57 3.04
C SER A 1156 -30.89 2.64 1.82
N LYS A 1157 -30.78 3.20 0.61
CA LYS A 1157 -30.81 2.43 -0.64
C LYS A 1157 -29.79 1.30 -0.69
N ASP A 1158 -28.57 1.55 -0.21
CA ASP A 1158 -27.53 0.52 -0.18
C ASP A 1158 -27.83 -0.53 0.90
N GLN A 1159 -28.38 -0.11 2.05
CA GLN A 1159 -28.76 -1.01 3.14
C GLN A 1159 -29.94 -1.92 2.79
N THR A 1160 -30.93 -1.45 2.02
CA THR A 1160 -31.99 -2.34 1.50
C THR A 1160 -31.41 -3.36 0.53
N ALA A 1161 -30.44 -2.98 -0.30
CA ALA A 1161 -29.74 -3.90 -1.20
C ALA A 1161 -28.97 -4.99 -0.43
N PHE A 1162 -28.36 -4.66 0.73
CA PHE A 1162 -27.72 -5.64 1.61
C PHE A 1162 -28.73 -6.67 2.11
N ILE A 1163 -29.88 -6.21 2.61
CA ILE A 1163 -30.95 -7.08 3.13
C ILE A 1163 -31.47 -7.98 2.01
N LEU A 1164 -31.79 -7.42 0.84
CA LEU A 1164 -32.30 -8.18 -0.31
C LEU A 1164 -31.31 -9.26 -0.76
N ALA A 1165 -30.02 -8.95 -0.79
CA ALA A 1165 -28.97 -9.91 -1.14
C ALA A 1165 -28.74 -11.00 -0.07
N GLY A 1166 -29.27 -10.82 1.14
CA GLY A 1166 -29.09 -11.69 2.31
C GLY A 1166 -27.99 -11.23 3.26
N SER A 1167 -27.04 -10.45 2.76
CA SER A 1167 -26.02 -9.70 3.51
C SER A 1167 -25.31 -8.71 2.58
N ALA A 1168 -24.55 -7.77 3.14
CA ALA A 1168 -23.68 -6.88 2.37
C ALA A 1168 -22.59 -7.66 1.62
N LEU A 1169 -22.04 -8.71 2.24
CA LEU A 1169 -21.01 -9.56 1.63
C LEU A 1169 -21.53 -10.33 0.42
N ASN A 1170 -22.77 -10.82 0.47
CA ASN A 1170 -23.39 -11.46 -0.68
C ASN A 1170 -23.51 -10.50 -1.87
N LEU A 1171 -23.84 -9.24 -1.60
CA LEU A 1171 -23.92 -8.21 -2.63
C LEU A 1171 -22.53 -7.92 -3.22
N LEU A 1172 -21.51 -7.79 -2.37
CA LEU A 1172 -20.12 -7.56 -2.78
C LEU A 1172 -19.56 -8.74 -3.58
N ALA A 1173 -19.78 -9.98 -3.13
CA ALA A 1173 -19.38 -11.19 -3.84
C ALA A 1173 -20.07 -11.29 -5.22
N LYS A 1174 -21.37 -10.94 -5.33
CA LYS A 1174 -22.06 -10.88 -6.63
C LYS A 1174 -21.48 -9.81 -7.55
N ARG A 1175 -21.10 -8.64 -7.02
CA ARG A 1175 -20.40 -7.59 -7.80
C ARG A 1175 -19.02 -8.08 -8.26
N GLY A 1176 -18.29 -8.79 -7.40
CA GLY A 1176 -17.01 -9.42 -7.71
C GLY A 1176 -17.11 -10.58 -8.71
N GLN A 1177 -18.21 -11.34 -8.73
CA GLN A 1177 -18.47 -12.43 -9.69
C GLN A 1177 -19.00 -11.93 -11.04
N ASN A 1178 -19.88 -10.92 -11.04
CA ASN A 1178 -20.32 -10.25 -12.28
C ASN A 1178 -19.21 -9.35 -12.86
N GLY A 1179 -18.28 -8.87 -12.02
CA GLY A 1179 -16.98 -8.33 -12.41
C GLY A 1179 -15.87 -9.39 -12.50
N GLY A 1180 -16.23 -10.67 -12.35
CA GLY A 1180 -15.38 -11.86 -12.33
C GLY A 1180 -15.28 -12.55 -13.69
N GLY A 1181 -15.97 -12.03 -14.71
CA GLY A 1181 -15.27 -11.81 -15.96
C GLY A 1181 -14.24 -10.75 -15.64
N GLY A 1182 -13.05 -11.18 -15.23
CA GLY A 1182 -12.05 -10.34 -14.56
C GLY A 1182 -11.92 -8.99 -15.22
N SER A 1183 -11.44 -8.00 -14.45
CA SER A 1183 -10.90 -6.74 -14.95
C SER A 1183 -10.06 -6.97 -16.21
N SER A 1184 -10.80 -7.02 -17.32
CA SER A 1184 -10.42 -7.04 -18.73
C SER A 1184 -10.58 -5.61 -19.22
N PHE A 1185 -10.29 -4.67 -18.32
CA PHE A 1185 -9.83 -3.32 -18.63
C PHE A 1185 -8.46 -3.31 -19.33
N SER A 1186 -7.95 -4.47 -19.80
CA SER A 1186 -6.72 -4.59 -20.59
C SER A 1186 -6.88 -5.19 -22.00
N ALA A 1187 -8.09 -5.53 -22.46
CA ALA A 1187 -8.26 -5.99 -23.85
C ALA A 1187 -9.50 -5.42 -24.53
N LEU A 1188 -10.63 -5.28 -23.83
CA LEU A 1188 -11.85 -4.75 -24.45
C LEU A 1188 -11.83 -3.22 -24.55
N SER A 1189 -11.27 -2.50 -23.57
CA SER A 1189 -10.98 -1.06 -23.70
C SER A 1189 -9.88 -0.80 -24.73
N PHE A 1190 -8.89 -1.69 -24.85
CA PHE A 1190 -7.88 -1.59 -25.90
C PHE A 1190 -8.48 -1.87 -27.29
N LEU A 1191 -9.41 -2.84 -27.43
CA LEU A 1191 -10.14 -3.14 -28.67
C LEU A 1191 -11.24 -2.13 -28.99
N LEU A 1192 -11.95 -1.58 -28.00
CA LEU A 1192 -12.95 -0.51 -28.18
C LEU A 1192 -12.26 0.81 -28.48
N LEU A 1193 -11.12 1.11 -27.85
CA LEU A 1193 -10.28 2.27 -28.20
C LEU A 1193 -9.62 2.04 -29.56
N LEU A 1194 -9.20 0.82 -29.93
CA LEU A 1194 -8.77 0.49 -31.30
C LEU A 1194 -9.94 0.66 -32.28
N PHE A 1195 -11.16 0.22 -31.94
CA PHE A 1195 -12.37 0.37 -32.76
C PHE A 1195 -12.81 1.84 -32.85
N PHE A 1196 -12.65 2.64 -31.81
CA PHE A 1196 -12.99 4.07 -31.77
C PHE A 1196 -11.93 4.90 -32.51
N LEU A 1197 -10.64 4.57 -32.35
CA LEU A 1197 -9.52 5.17 -33.10
C LEU A 1197 -9.56 4.78 -34.59
N LEU A 1198 -9.98 3.56 -34.93
CA LEU A 1198 -10.24 3.14 -36.31
C LEU A 1198 -11.50 3.81 -36.89
N ARG A 1199 -12.59 3.98 -36.12
CA ARG A 1199 -13.80 4.71 -36.55
C ARG A 1199 -13.55 6.21 -36.76
N LEU A 1200 -12.76 6.85 -35.90
CA LEU A 1200 -12.43 8.29 -36.00
C LEU A 1200 -11.48 8.57 -37.18
N ASN A 1201 -10.48 7.71 -37.43
CA ASN A 1201 -9.58 7.87 -38.58
C ASN A 1201 -10.27 7.59 -39.92
N VAL A 1202 -11.13 6.56 -40.02
CA VAL A 1202 -11.83 6.25 -41.29
C VAL A 1202 -12.89 7.31 -41.61
N GLY A 1203 -13.57 7.86 -40.60
CA GLY A 1203 -14.54 8.95 -40.78
C GLY A 1203 -13.92 10.27 -41.24
N GLN A 1204 -12.69 10.59 -40.81
CA GLN A 1204 -11.95 11.77 -41.28
C GLN A 1204 -11.31 11.56 -42.66
N ILE A 1205 -10.82 10.36 -42.96
CA ILE A 1205 -10.19 10.04 -44.26
C ILE A 1205 -11.22 10.01 -45.39
N LEU A 1206 -12.42 9.45 -45.17
CA LEU A 1206 -13.47 9.38 -46.19
C LEU A 1206 -14.08 10.76 -46.51
N ARG A 1207 -14.07 11.71 -45.56
CA ARG A 1207 -14.59 13.08 -45.74
C ARG A 1207 -13.73 13.96 -46.65
N GLY A 1208 -12.46 13.62 -46.84
CA GLY A 1208 -11.50 14.43 -47.61
C GLY A 1208 -11.20 13.96 -49.03
N THR A 1209 -11.64 12.77 -49.47
CA THR A 1209 -11.12 12.15 -50.71
C THR A 1209 -12.16 11.59 -51.69
N LEU A 1210 -13.46 11.52 -51.37
CA LEU A 1210 -14.49 10.94 -52.25
C LEU A 1210 -15.70 11.87 -52.46
N PRO A 1211 -16.29 11.93 -53.67
CA PRO A 1211 -17.47 12.73 -53.94
C PRO A 1211 -18.72 12.20 -53.21
N GLY A 1212 -19.56 13.13 -52.71
CA GLY A 1212 -20.55 12.90 -51.65
C GLY A 1212 -21.61 11.80 -51.84
N ARG A 1213 -21.81 11.29 -53.06
CA ARG A 1213 -22.70 10.13 -53.30
C ARG A 1213 -22.07 8.80 -52.86
N VAL A 1214 -20.76 8.65 -53.01
CA VAL A 1214 -20.00 7.44 -52.62
C VAL A 1214 -19.75 7.39 -51.11
N GLN A 1215 -19.61 8.56 -50.47
CA GLN A 1215 -19.52 8.67 -49.00
C GLN A 1215 -20.76 8.10 -48.30
N ASN A 1216 -21.96 8.36 -48.84
CA ASN A 1216 -23.21 7.90 -48.24
C ASN A 1216 -23.38 6.38 -48.35
N GLU A 1217 -22.99 5.77 -49.47
CA GLU A 1217 -23.04 4.31 -49.61
C GLU A 1217 -21.98 3.61 -48.74
N ALA A 1218 -20.77 4.17 -48.65
CA ALA A 1218 -19.70 3.63 -47.80
C ALA A 1218 -20.03 3.69 -46.29
N LEU A 1219 -20.70 4.75 -45.83
CA LEU A 1219 -21.11 4.89 -44.42
C LEU A 1219 -22.25 3.95 -44.01
N VAL A 1220 -23.12 3.57 -44.97
CA VAL A 1220 -24.21 2.60 -44.75
C VAL A 1220 -23.67 1.17 -44.69
N VAL A 1221 -22.74 0.80 -45.58
CA VAL A 1221 -22.10 -0.53 -45.57
C VAL A 1221 -21.25 -0.75 -44.31
N LEU A 1222 -20.73 0.32 -43.70
CA LEU A 1222 -19.93 0.27 -42.47
C LEU A 1222 -20.74 0.46 -41.16
N GLY A 1223 -22.07 0.59 -41.23
CA GLY A 1223 -22.95 0.61 -40.06
C GLY A 1223 -22.80 1.82 -39.14
N LEU A 1224 -22.51 3.01 -39.70
CA LEU A 1224 -22.20 4.24 -38.95
C LEU A 1224 -23.35 5.28 -38.89
N ARG A 1225 -24.60 4.89 -39.18
CA ARG A 1225 -25.79 5.73 -38.96
C ARG A 1225 -26.88 4.94 -38.21
N GLN A 1226 -27.43 5.51 -37.15
CA GLN A 1226 -28.68 5.07 -36.52
C GLN A 1226 -29.85 5.74 -37.24
N ASP A 1227 -30.86 4.94 -37.60
CA ASP A 1227 -32.09 5.42 -38.22
C ASP A 1227 -32.87 6.36 -37.30
N ALA A 1228 -33.35 7.46 -37.85
CA ALA A 1228 -34.30 8.36 -37.23
C ALA A 1228 -35.74 7.85 -37.48
N CYS A 1229 -36.60 7.92 -36.47
CA CYS A 1229 -38.05 8.02 -36.67
C CYS A 1229 -38.50 9.48 -36.50
N PRO A 1230 -39.56 9.93 -37.21
CA PRO A 1230 -39.79 11.33 -37.52
C PRO A 1230 -40.82 11.98 -36.59
N GLY A 1231 -40.68 13.29 -36.33
CA GLY A 1231 -41.82 14.09 -35.89
C GLY A 1231 -41.49 15.37 -35.13
N VAL A 1232 -41.95 16.47 -35.74
CA VAL A 1232 -42.37 17.75 -35.14
C VAL A 1232 -41.36 18.91 -35.12
N GLN A 1233 -41.60 19.74 -36.14
CA GLN A 1233 -41.38 21.16 -36.42
C GLN A 1233 -40.87 22.15 -35.35
N GLU A 1234 -40.12 23.08 -35.93
CA GLU A 1234 -39.53 24.33 -35.46
C GLU A 1234 -40.47 25.29 -34.71
N GLY A 1235 -39.88 26.04 -33.78
CA GLY A 1235 -40.40 27.29 -33.24
C GLY A 1235 -39.42 27.89 -32.23
N GLY A 1236 -38.57 28.80 -32.69
CA GLY A 1236 -37.50 29.41 -31.89
C GLY A 1236 -37.94 30.55 -30.98
N CYS A 1237 -37.06 30.91 -30.04
CA CYS A 1237 -36.72 32.30 -29.68
C CYS A 1237 -35.48 32.33 -28.79
N ALA A 1238 -34.70 33.39 -28.98
CA ALA A 1238 -33.45 33.72 -28.33
C ALA A 1238 -33.65 34.27 -26.90
N GLY A 1239 -32.56 34.28 -26.12
CA GLY A 1239 -32.39 35.17 -24.96
C GLY A 1239 -31.53 34.59 -23.83
N ASP A 1240 -30.26 34.98 -23.83
CA ASP A 1240 -29.21 34.99 -22.78
C ASP A 1240 -28.71 33.67 -22.14
#